data_AF-A0AAV9IPR9-F1
#
_entry.id   AF-A0AAV9IPR9-F1
#
_cell.length_a   1.000
_cell.length_b   1.000
_cell.length_c   1.000
_cell.angle_alpha   90.00
_cell.angle_beta   90.00
_cell.angle_gamma   90.00
#
_symmetry.space_group_name_H-M   'P 1'
#
loop_
_entity.id
_entity.type
_entity.pdbx_description
1 polymer ?
#
loop_
_entity_poly.entity_id
_entity_poly.type
_entity_poly.pdbx_seq_one_letter_code
_entity_poly.pdbx_strand_id
1 'polypeptide(L)'
;MEPEEALLEQARSLSFPERVSHKLWRAREAALRERAEAWTRQGEAVAPEDGPLLATAVRDANAAVQLAALDAVVALSGAAPEVAKRPGVARAIAKAVPERCFTGRPQNRNRAMEAALALAGAGTVAEVIEGLMEGGYRHRLPKVVAACLECVRQCVERHREAVPDALISRDLPRLLEHSSQEVRNAAKALQSLADAAPAAASAPSTPADASTAPSDTSLLIGVEDDDGNSVSLDFYTALAHPKWKVRKVALDRALERPPAPLERLTAELPRILATEANITVVTAAAKLTAAIASHTPHGRALAAAALTRLKEKNRGMLDALVGALNALADHRSVSVDQVATEIADLSTNKVPAARMLALQWCARLLRLASAPQVKAVVRPLKTALAKRIHDASVEVRDAALECVSLLLSHLGEPAVASLLEGMDKIKLGKIRQMHPPAEKPEPPPEKTERSTPQRSPEPSPRQPQPPQPRRKPPQRTPQQRAPAQAPAQSGQQASPPPPPPESPAAVTPDENTFQLDPTFAQKEKHLEQLLAEAKRIAAQVTPAPQRPRVVELLLGAEAATAERIDATKQISATLKEAQHATLVPHATDLCVALVGGIRQGLQPEAPPEDGMRSVKYHLNALMHLVMTPEMASALELRALEALVDEVLERLLDARVPSLPEGHQVLRAYNLLMLKTLEHAARVEMYRALVRALRTTLRDHHQPSTAERSALLVKCLHKLVSYGGWERATDANGALELLFYDMHLLFTSGAALPTAVTAPALAAVRSALLHWTRTLGHAKTRALLRLVPVEAHPYLVRLVEAAHADPTADADALQCIPLVRNPDESQRVPWSHLVAQRVTQRPTPDAPPSSSASTTTDSSVSSLRERLARIRSLRQQE
;
A
#
# COMPACT_ATOMS: atom_id res chain seq x y z
N MET A 1 34.95 -6.24 -22.44
CA MET A 1 33.51 -6.22 -22.74
C MET A 1 32.97 -7.58 -22.38
N GLU A 2 31.81 -7.63 -21.75
CA GLU A 2 31.10 -8.88 -21.47
C GLU A 2 30.65 -9.56 -22.77
N PRO A 3 30.43 -10.89 -22.78
CA PRO A 3 29.94 -11.59 -23.97
C PRO A 3 28.60 -11.04 -24.48
N GLU A 4 27.71 -10.60 -23.58
CA GLU A 4 26.42 -9.98 -23.94
C GLU A 4 26.60 -8.58 -24.57
N GLU A 5 27.62 -7.82 -24.17
CA GLU A 5 27.95 -6.50 -24.75
C GLU A 5 28.51 -6.65 -26.17
N ALA A 6 29.43 -7.60 -26.37
CA ALA A 6 29.99 -7.88 -27.69
C ALA A 6 28.91 -8.33 -28.69
N LEU A 7 27.94 -9.15 -28.24
CA LEU A 7 26.78 -9.55 -29.04
C LEU A 7 25.80 -8.39 -29.29
N LEU A 8 25.66 -7.43 -28.37
CA LEU A 8 24.86 -6.23 -28.58
C LEU A 8 25.49 -5.32 -29.64
N GLU A 9 26.81 -5.14 -29.59
CA GLU A 9 27.56 -4.32 -30.55
C GLU A 9 27.53 -4.95 -31.96
N GLN A 10 27.74 -6.27 -32.06
CA GLN A 10 27.54 -7.02 -33.31
C GLN A 10 26.11 -6.91 -33.85
N ALA A 11 25.10 -6.84 -32.97
CA ALA A 11 23.72 -6.67 -33.40
C ALA A 11 23.38 -5.24 -33.88
N ARG A 12 24.26 -4.24 -33.74
CA ARG A 12 24.01 -2.87 -34.26
C ARG A 12 24.22 -2.74 -35.76
N SER A 13 25.04 -3.59 -36.38
CA SER A 13 25.27 -3.58 -37.84
C SER A 13 24.22 -4.37 -38.64
N LEU A 14 23.31 -5.07 -37.96
CA LEU A 14 22.20 -5.80 -38.57
C LEU A 14 21.03 -4.86 -38.95
N SER A 15 20.25 -5.24 -39.95
CA SER A 15 19.05 -4.49 -40.37
C SER A 15 17.93 -4.55 -39.33
N PHE A 16 16.96 -3.63 -39.40
CA PHE A 16 15.83 -3.60 -38.46
C PHE A 16 15.04 -4.93 -38.39
N PRO A 17 14.68 -5.61 -39.51
CA PRO A 17 14.02 -6.92 -39.46
C PRO A 17 14.83 -8.01 -38.73
N GLU A 18 16.15 -8.04 -38.95
CA GLU A 18 17.07 -8.98 -38.28
C GLU A 18 17.21 -8.64 -36.79
N ARG A 19 17.33 -7.36 -36.44
CA ARG A 19 17.44 -6.90 -35.05
C ARG A 19 16.16 -7.14 -34.25
N VAL A 20 14.98 -6.94 -34.85
CA VAL A 20 13.67 -7.20 -34.22
C VAL A 20 13.38 -8.70 -34.08
N SER A 21 14.00 -9.56 -34.88
CA SER A 21 13.93 -11.03 -34.74
C SER A 21 15.11 -11.64 -33.97
N HIS A 22 16.08 -10.82 -33.53
CA HIS A 22 17.34 -11.28 -32.96
C HIS A 22 17.18 -12.06 -31.64
N LYS A 23 18.04 -13.08 -31.42
CA LYS A 23 17.99 -13.95 -30.23
C LYS A 23 18.14 -13.16 -28.92
N LEU A 24 19.05 -12.19 -28.87
CA LEU A 24 19.28 -11.34 -27.70
C LEU A 24 18.15 -10.30 -27.56
N TRP A 25 17.39 -10.38 -26.46
CA TRP A 25 16.25 -9.50 -26.21
C TRP A 25 16.61 -8.01 -26.16
N ARG A 26 17.78 -7.65 -25.61
CA ARG A 26 18.26 -6.26 -25.59
C ARG A 26 18.45 -5.67 -27.00
N ALA A 27 18.83 -6.49 -27.98
CA ALA A 27 18.97 -6.04 -29.37
C ALA A 27 17.61 -5.75 -30.02
N ARG A 28 16.59 -6.58 -29.73
CA ARG A 28 15.19 -6.35 -30.15
C ARG A 28 14.63 -5.08 -29.53
N GLU A 29 14.81 -4.92 -28.21
CA GLU A 29 14.38 -3.74 -27.46
C GLU A 29 15.02 -2.45 -27.99
N ALA A 30 16.33 -2.46 -28.21
CA ALA A 30 17.08 -1.32 -28.74
C ALA A 30 16.58 -0.92 -30.15
N ALA A 31 16.45 -1.88 -31.07
CA ALA A 31 15.98 -1.61 -32.42
C ALA A 31 14.57 -1.01 -32.47
N LEU A 32 13.66 -1.50 -31.61
CA LEU A 32 12.30 -0.96 -31.51
C LEU A 32 12.29 0.47 -30.97
N ARG A 33 13.14 0.79 -29.97
CA ARG A 33 13.27 2.18 -29.48
C ARG A 33 13.89 3.09 -30.52
N GLU A 34 15.03 2.71 -31.09
CA GLU A 34 15.73 3.50 -32.11
C GLU A 34 14.80 3.84 -33.28
N ARG A 35 14.02 2.87 -33.76
CA ARG A 35 13.07 3.07 -34.85
C ARG A 35 11.87 3.93 -34.45
N ALA A 36 11.31 3.76 -33.25
CA ALA A 36 10.26 4.65 -32.72
C ALA A 36 10.75 6.10 -32.59
N GLU A 37 11.99 6.29 -32.16
CA GLU A 37 12.63 7.60 -32.04
C GLU A 37 12.92 8.25 -33.40
N ALA A 38 13.36 7.48 -34.40
CA ALA A 38 13.61 7.96 -35.77
C ALA A 38 12.31 8.48 -36.42
N TRP A 39 11.22 7.72 -36.33
CA TRP A 39 9.90 8.15 -36.79
C TRP A 39 9.38 9.40 -36.07
N THR A 40 9.67 9.53 -34.77
CA THR A 40 9.16 10.65 -33.95
C THR A 40 10.00 11.94 -34.08
N ARG A 41 11.32 11.84 -34.25
CA ARG A 41 12.25 12.99 -34.25
C ARG A 41 12.81 13.37 -35.62
N GLN A 42 13.03 12.39 -36.49
CA GLN A 42 13.78 12.57 -37.75
C GLN A 42 12.88 12.49 -38.99
N GLY A 43 11.63 12.01 -38.85
CA GLY A 43 10.72 11.82 -39.98
C GLY A 43 11.19 10.73 -40.95
N GLU A 44 11.94 9.74 -40.45
CA GLU A 44 12.46 8.64 -41.27
C GLU A 44 11.32 7.86 -41.94
N ALA A 45 11.46 7.54 -43.23
CA ALA A 45 10.44 6.87 -44.01
C ALA A 45 10.14 5.45 -43.47
N VAL A 46 8.86 5.17 -43.22
CA VAL A 46 8.41 3.86 -42.71
C VAL A 46 8.34 2.83 -43.84
N ALA A 47 9.01 1.68 -43.66
CA ALA A 47 9.04 0.61 -44.64
C ALA A 47 7.75 -0.25 -44.58
N PRO A 48 7.31 -0.88 -45.69
CA PRO A 48 6.13 -1.74 -45.70
C PRO A 48 6.18 -2.94 -44.74
N GLU A 49 7.35 -3.54 -44.56
CA GLU A 49 7.59 -4.67 -43.66
C GLU A 49 7.51 -4.32 -42.17
N ASP A 50 7.62 -3.03 -41.80
CA ASP A 50 7.65 -2.60 -40.39
C ASP A 50 6.34 -2.93 -39.65
N GLY A 51 5.18 -2.84 -40.33
CA GLY A 51 3.87 -3.16 -39.75
C GLY A 51 3.75 -4.63 -39.28
N PRO A 52 3.96 -5.63 -40.18
CA PRO A 52 4.03 -7.04 -39.81
C PRO A 52 5.08 -7.38 -38.75
N LEU A 53 6.24 -6.71 -38.75
CA LEU A 53 7.26 -6.87 -37.72
C LEU A 53 6.76 -6.40 -36.35
N LEU A 54 6.07 -5.27 -36.25
CA LEU A 54 5.47 -4.79 -35.00
C LEU A 54 4.37 -5.73 -34.48
N ALA A 55 3.52 -6.29 -35.35
CA ALA A 55 2.52 -7.31 -34.94
C ALA A 55 3.17 -8.59 -34.35
N THR A 56 4.45 -8.83 -34.64
CA THR A 56 5.24 -9.89 -34.01
C THR A 56 5.89 -9.41 -32.71
N ALA A 57 6.51 -8.22 -32.71
CA ALA A 57 7.20 -7.65 -31.55
C ALA A 57 6.27 -7.35 -30.36
N VAL A 58 5.01 -6.96 -30.60
CA VAL A 58 3.97 -6.78 -29.57
C VAL A 58 3.72 -8.07 -28.77
N ARG A 59 4.06 -9.24 -29.34
CA ARG A 59 3.88 -10.57 -28.72
C ARG A 59 5.15 -11.13 -28.07
N ASP A 60 6.21 -10.34 -27.95
CA ASP A 60 7.45 -10.78 -27.30
C ASP A 60 7.20 -11.28 -25.87
N ALA A 61 7.94 -12.32 -25.47
CA ALA A 61 7.88 -12.86 -24.11
C ALA A 61 8.52 -11.93 -23.07
N ASN A 62 9.42 -11.04 -23.48
CA ASN A 62 10.07 -10.06 -22.63
C ASN A 62 9.25 -8.76 -22.58
N ALA A 63 8.81 -8.39 -21.37
CA ALA A 63 7.99 -7.22 -21.12
C ALA A 63 8.65 -5.87 -21.51
N ALA A 64 9.97 -5.78 -21.57
CA ALA A 64 10.69 -4.57 -21.99
C ALA A 64 10.67 -4.41 -23.52
N VAL A 65 10.92 -5.51 -24.26
CA VAL A 65 10.79 -5.56 -25.72
C VAL A 65 9.36 -5.25 -26.14
N GLN A 66 8.37 -5.88 -25.49
CA GLN A 66 6.96 -5.61 -25.74
C GLN A 66 6.59 -4.14 -25.50
N LEU A 67 7.13 -3.50 -24.46
CA LEU A 67 6.83 -2.09 -24.20
C LEU A 67 7.39 -1.20 -25.31
N ALA A 68 8.64 -1.43 -25.73
CA ALA A 68 9.24 -0.74 -26.87
C ALA A 68 8.50 -0.98 -28.21
N ALA A 69 7.93 -2.18 -28.41
CA ALA A 69 7.08 -2.48 -29.56
C ALA A 69 5.79 -1.64 -29.55
N LEU A 70 5.16 -1.47 -28.39
CA LEU A 70 3.96 -0.65 -28.24
C LEU A 70 4.26 0.86 -28.40
N ASP A 71 5.44 1.31 -27.95
CA ASP A 71 5.93 2.68 -28.23
C ASP A 71 6.13 2.90 -29.74
N ALA A 72 6.71 1.92 -30.45
CA ALA A 72 6.87 1.97 -31.89
C ALA A 72 5.54 1.94 -32.65
N VAL A 73 4.51 1.21 -32.18
CA VAL A 73 3.15 1.25 -32.75
C VAL A 73 2.51 2.63 -32.60
N VAL A 74 2.71 3.32 -31.47
CA VAL A 74 2.23 4.70 -31.28
C VAL A 74 2.96 5.67 -32.21
N ALA A 75 4.29 5.54 -32.34
CA ALA A 75 5.09 6.35 -33.26
C ALA A 75 4.68 6.14 -34.73
N LEU A 76 4.51 4.88 -35.17
CA LEU A 76 3.99 4.52 -36.50
C LEU A 76 2.66 5.22 -36.81
N SER A 77 1.73 5.16 -35.86
CA SER A 77 0.36 5.69 -36.03
C SER A 77 0.34 7.21 -36.26
N GLY A 78 1.29 7.94 -35.69
CA GLY A 78 1.43 9.38 -35.87
C GLY A 78 2.31 9.78 -37.07
N ALA A 79 3.42 9.08 -37.29
CA ALA A 79 4.42 9.45 -38.30
C ALA A 79 4.05 9.00 -39.72
N ALA A 80 3.41 7.83 -39.89
CA ALA A 80 2.99 7.33 -41.19
C ALA A 80 1.64 6.59 -41.12
N PRO A 81 0.52 7.30 -40.96
CA PRO A 81 -0.82 6.70 -40.96
C PRO A 81 -1.09 5.87 -42.22
N GLU A 82 -0.53 6.23 -43.39
CA GLU A 82 -0.65 5.44 -44.63
C GLU A 82 -0.03 4.04 -44.55
N VAL A 83 0.91 3.80 -43.62
CA VAL A 83 1.44 2.44 -43.37
C VAL A 83 0.54 1.67 -42.41
N ALA A 84 -0.03 2.33 -41.40
CA ALA A 84 -1.02 1.73 -40.50
C ALA A 84 -2.31 1.34 -41.25
N LYS A 85 -2.73 2.16 -42.23
CA LYS A 85 -3.88 1.95 -43.13
C LYS A 85 -3.67 0.85 -44.18
N ARG A 86 -2.48 0.25 -44.31
CA ARG A 86 -2.29 -0.87 -45.26
C ARG A 86 -3.17 -2.05 -44.83
N PRO A 87 -3.96 -2.66 -45.74
CA PRO A 87 -4.96 -3.65 -45.38
C PRO A 87 -4.43 -4.78 -44.49
N GLY A 88 -5.04 -4.92 -43.31
CA GLY A 88 -4.73 -5.93 -42.31
C GLY A 88 -3.58 -5.60 -41.35
N VAL A 89 -2.84 -4.50 -41.53
CA VAL A 89 -1.71 -4.13 -40.64
C VAL A 89 -2.23 -3.72 -39.26
N ALA A 90 -3.20 -2.80 -39.20
CA ALA A 90 -3.80 -2.37 -37.95
C ALA A 90 -4.52 -3.54 -37.25
N ARG A 91 -5.27 -4.37 -38.00
CA ARG A 91 -5.95 -5.56 -37.50
C ARG A 91 -4.98 -6.60 -36.92
N ALA A 92 -3.84 -6.84 -37.57
CA ALA A 92 -2.83 -7.78 -37.08
C ALA A 92 -2.17 -7.30 -35.77
N ILE A 93 -1.85 -5.99 -35.67
CA ILE A 93 -1.29 -5.42 -34.43
C ILE A 93 -2.34 -5.41 -33.31
N ALA A 94 -3.58 -5.01 -33.59
CA ALA A 94 -4.66 -4.99 -32.62
C ALA A 94 -5.03 -6.40 -32.09
N LYS A 95 -4.92 -7.43 -32.93
CA LYS A 95 -5.10 -8.83 -32.55
C LYS A 95 -4.00 -9.36 -31.63
N ALA A 96 -2.77 -8.86 -31.78
CA ALA A 96 -1.63 -9.22 -30.93
C ALA A 96 -1.74 -8.69 -29.47
N VAL A 97 -2.45 -7.57 -29.26
CA VAL A 97 -2.62 -6.93 -27.94
C VAL A 97 -3.25 -7.85 -26.88
N PRO A 98 -4.41 -8.50 -27.10
CA PRO A 98 -4.98 -9.43 -26.12
C PRO A 98 -4.16 -10.71 -25.92
N GLU A 99 -3.46 -11.19 -26.96
CA GLU A 99 -2.67 -12.43 -26.89
C GLU A 99 -1.52 -12.37 -25.86
N ARG A 100 -0.95 -11.17 -25.61
CA ARG A 100 0.20 -11.01 -24.68
C ARG A 100 0.20 -9.74 -23.83
N CYS A 101 -0.32 -8.61 -24.28
CA CYS A 101 -0.19 -7.33 -23.56
C CYS A 101 -1.21 -7.21 -22.42
N PHE A 102 -2.47 -7.56 -22.67
CA PHE A 102 -3.53 -7.49 -21.64
C PHE A 102 -3.40 -8.56 -20.55
N THR A 103 -2.57 -9.59 -20.77
CA THR A 103 -2.11 -10.52 -19.74
C THR A 103 -0.92 -10.01 -18.91
N GLY A 104 -0.20 -8.99 -19.39
CA GLY A 104 1.08 -8.52 -18.88
C GLY A 104 1.01 -7.58 -17.66
N ARG A 105 2.12 -6.86 -17.43
CA ARG A 105 2.24 -5.87 -16.34
C ARG A 105 1.29 -4.68 -16.56
N PRO A 106 0.86 -3.95 -15.50
CA PRO A 106 -0.05 -2.81 -15.65
C PRO A 106 0.43 -1.75 -16.64
N GLN A 107 1.74 -1.46 -16.65
CA GLN A 107 2.36 -0.53 -17.61
C GLN A 107 2.16 -1.00 -19.06
N ASN A 108 2.52 -2.24 -19.39
CA ASN A 108 2.31 -2.85 -20.71
C ASN A 108 0.84 -2.87 -21.11
N ARG A 109 -0.09 -3.20 -20.18
CA ARG A 109 -1.53 -3.20 -20.45
C ARG A 109 -2.04 -1.80 -20.80
N ASN A 110 -1.66 -0.80 -20.03
CA ASN A 110 -2.07 0.59 -20.26
C ASN A 110 -1.48 1.13 -21.58
N ARG A 111 -0.19 0.87 -21.84
CA ARG A 111 0.45 1.28 -23.09
C ARG A 111 -0.12 0.58 -24.32
N ALA A 112 -0.61 -0.66 -24.17
CA ALA A 112 -1.31 -1.36 -25.26
C ALA A 112 -2.72 -0.83 -25.53
N MET A 113 -3.41 -0.31 -24.51
CA MET A 113 -4.65 0.46 -24.68
C MET A 113 -4.37 1.73 -25.51
N GLU A 114 -3.33 2.49 -25.14
CA GLU A 114 -2.89 3.69 -25.87
C GLU A 114 -2.49 3.37 -27.32
N ALA A 115 -1.74 2.29 -27.56
CA ALA A 115 -1.31 1.87 -28.89
C ALA A 115 -2.48 1.48 -29.81
N ALA A 116 -3.48 0.75 -29.31
CA ALA A 116 -4.68 0.43 -30.06
C ALA A 116 -5.50 1.68 -30.41
N LEU A 117 -5.61 2.63 -29.47
CA LEU A 117 -6.31 3.90 -29.68
C LEU A 117 -5.55 4.84 -30.64
N ALA A 118 -4.22 4.80 -30.65
CA ALA A 118 -3.40 5.52 -31.63
C ALA A 118 -3.61 4.98 -33.05
N LEU A 119 -3.61 3.65 -33.23
CA LEU A 119 -3.94 3.01 -34.52
C LEU A 119 -5.36 3.40 -34.98
N ALA A 120 -6.35 3.34 -34.09
CA ALA A 120 -7.72 3.74 -34.41
C ALA A 120 -7.79 5.19 -34.90
N GLY A 121 -7.08 6.10 -34.21
CA GLY A 121 -6.94 7.50 -34.59
C GLY A 121 -6.24 7.77 -35.93
N ALA A 122 -5.43 6.83 -36.44
CA ALA A 122 -4.86 6.87 -37.79
C ALA A 122 -5.90 6.58 -38.91
N GLY A 123 -7.19 6.45 -38.57
CA GLY A 123 -8.27 6.12 -39.50
C GLY A 123 -8.51 4.63 -39.69
N THR A 124 -7.99 3.78 -38.80
CA THR A 124 -8.05 2.30 -38.93
C THR A 124 -9.01 1.64 -37.93
N VAL A 125 -9.91 2.41 -37.32
CA VAL A 125 -10.73 1.98 -36.17
C VAL A 125 -11.51 0.68 -36.39
N ALA A 126 -12.07 0.45 -37.60
CA ALA A 126 -12.76 -0.79 -37.92
C ALA A 126 -11.83 -2.02 -37.86
N GLU A 127 -10.63 -1.93 -38.45
CA GLU A 127 -9.60 -2.99 -38.38
C GLU A 127 -9.13 -3.24 -36.94
N VAL A 128 -8.93 -2.17 -36.16
CA VAL A 128 -8.53 -2.27 -34.75
C VAL A 128 -9.60 -3.00 -33.93
N ILE A 129 -10.87 -2.66 -34.13
CA ILE A 129 -11.99 -3.34 -33.47
C ILE A 129 -12.04 -4.81 -33.90
N GLU A 130 -11.96 -5.13 -35.19
CA GLU A 130 -11.93 -6.53 -35.67
C GLU A 130 -10.79 -7.35 -35.02
N GLY A 131 -9.58 -6.79 -34.95
CA GLY A 131 -8.43 -7.45 -34.32
C GLY A 131 -8.64 -7.71 -32.82
N LEU A 132 -9.13 -6.70 -32.09
CA LEU A 132 -9.47 -6.82 -30.66
C LEU A 132 -10.59 -7.84 -30.40
N MET A 133 -11.58 -7.93 -31.29
CA MET A 133 -12.64 -8.95 -31.21
C MET A 133 -12.06 -10.36 -31.41
N GLU A 134 -11.23 -10.56 -32.45
CA GLU A 134 -10.65 -11.86 -32.77
C GLU A 134 -9.75 -12.41 -31.66
N GLY A 135 -8.80 -11.61 -31.16
CA GLY A 135 -7.88 -12.05 -30.11
C GLY A 135 -8.48 -12.00 -28.70
N GLY A 136 -9.48 -11.13 -28.48
CA GLY A 136 -9.99 -10.80 -27.15
C GLY A 136 -11.31 -11.46 -26.76
N TYR A 137 -12.33 -11.43 -27.61
CA TYR A 137 -13.73 -11.76 -27.23
C TYR A 137 -14.01 -13.27 -27.02
N ARG A 138 -12.98 -14.11 -27.14
CA ARG A 138 -13.00 -15.56 -26.85
C ARG A 138 -11.85 -15.99 -25.94
N HIS A 139 -11.15 -15.02 -25.31
CA HIS A 139 -10.01 -15.30 -24.46
C HIS A 139 -10.41 -15.92 -23.11
N ARG A 140 -9.66 -16.93 -22.65
CA ARG A 140 -9.99 -17.74 -21.44
C ARG A 140 -9.97 -16.96 -20.11
N LEU A 141 -9.38 -15.77 -20.07
CA LEU A 141 -9.29 -14.93 -18.87
C LEU A 141 -10.26 -13.74 -18.97
N PRO A 142 -11.29 -13.63 -18.11
CA PRO A 142 -12.30 -12.57 -18.18
C PRO A 142 -11.72 -11.15 -18.18
N LYS A 143 -10.66 -10.90 -17.40
CA LYS A 143 -9.94 -9.61 -17.35
C LYS A 143 -9.41 -9.13 -18.72
N VAL A 144 -9.15 -10.05 -19.66
CA VAL A 144 -8.69 -9.72 -21.03
C VAL A 144 -9.89 -9.40 -21.90
N VAL A 145 -10.98 -10.18 -21.79
CA VAL A 145 -12.25 -9.92 -22.49
C VAL A 145 -12.80 -8.53 -22.10
N ALA A 146 -12.78 -8.21 -20.80
CA ALA A 146 -13.19 -6.90 -20.28
C ALA A 146 -12.26 -5.76 -20.74
N ALA A 147 -10.94 -5.97 -20.79
CA ALA A 147 -10.01 -4.98 -21.33
C ALA A 147 -10.21 -4.73 -22.83
N CYS A 148 -10.54 -5.76 -23.61
CA CYS A 148 -10.90 -5.61 -25.02
C CYS A 148 -12.24 -4.89 -25.21
N LEU A 149 -13.25 -5.18 -24.38
CA LEU A 149 -14.53 -4.46 -24.40
C LEU A 149 -14.34 -2.98 -24.09
N GLU A 150 -13.56 -2.62 -23.06
CA GLU A 150 -13.25 -1.21 -22.74
C GLU A 150 -12.42 -0.54 -23.84
N CYS A 151 -11.50 -1.25 -24.48
CA CYS A 151 -10.73 -0.73 -25.61
C CYS A 151 -11.63 -0.43 -26.82
N VAL A 152 -12.54 -1.36 -27.17
CA VAL A 152 -13.54 -1.14 -28.23
C VAL A 152 -14.51 -0.03 -27.84
N ARG A 153 -14.94 0.06 -26.58
CA ARG A 153 -15.77 1.17 -26.08
C ARG A 153 -15.10 2.52 -26.30
N GLN A 154 -13.81 2.67 -25.96
CA GLN A 154 -13.06 3.91 -26.21
C GLN A 154 -12.80 4.17 -27.70
N CYS A 155 -12.73 3.15 -28.55
CA CYS A 155 -12.67 3.32 -30.00
C CYS A 155 -13.98 3.88 -30.56
N VAL A 156 -15.13 3.31 -30.15
CA VAL A 156 -16.48 3.77 -30.53
C VAL A 156 -16.75 5.18 -29.99
N GLU A 157 -16.34 5.47 -28.76
CA GLU A 157 -16.52 6.76 -28.08
C GLU A 157 -15.81 7.91 -28.78
N ARG A 158 -14.66 7.64 -29.44
CA ARG A 158 -13.85 8.64 -30.15
C ARG A 158 -14.13 8.74 -31.65
N HIS A 159 -14.67 7.68 -32.25
CA HIS A 159 -14.74 7.52 -33.70
C HIS A 159 -16.09 6.93 -34.17
N ARG A 160 -17.19 7.19 -33.45
CA ARG A 160 -18.54 6.61 -33.66
C ARG A 160 -18.96 6.56 -35.14
N GLU A 161 -18.76 7.66 -35.87
CA GLU A 161 -19.11 7.83 -37.28
C GLU A 161 -18.39 6.85 -38.23
N ALA A 162 -17.20 6.37 -37.84
CA ALA A 162 -16.36 5.45 -38.60
C ALA A 162 -16.45 3.99 -38.13
N VAL A 163 -17.36 3.66 -37.19
CA VAL A 163 -17.59 2.30 -36.71
C VAL A 163 -18.99 1.81 -37.09
N PRO A 164 -19.10 0.84 -38.03
CA PRO A 164 -20.38 0.19 -38.34
C PRO A 164 -21.02 -0.48 -37.12
N ASP A 165 -22.31 -0.22 -36.87
CA ASP A 165 -23.06 -0.85 -35.76
C ASP A 165 -23.05 -2.38 -35.80
N ALA A 166 -22.89 -2.96 -36.99
CA ALA A 166 -22.70 -4.39 -37.19
C ALA A 166 -21.44 -4.93 -36.50
N LEU A 167 -20.33 -4.17 -36.42
CA LEU A 167 -19.14 -4.58 -35.65
C LEU A 167 -19.40 -4.54 -34.15
N ILE A 168 -20.18 -3.58 -33.67
CA ILE A 168 -20.45 -3.42 -32.24
C ILE A 168 -21.42 -4.52 -31.75
N SER A 169 -22.49 -4.78 -32.49
CA SER A 169 -23.55 -5.73 -32.10
C SER A 169 -23.18 -7.21 -32.27
N ARG A 170 -22.33 -7.58 -33.25
CA ARG A 170 -22.08 -8.98 -33.68
C ARG A 170 -21.85 -10.00 -32.56
N ASP A 171 -21.02 -9.66 -31.58
CA ASP A 171 -20.64 -10.55 -30.47
C ASP A 171 -21.28 -10.12 -29.13
N LEU A 172 -22.07 -9.03 -29.11
CA LEU A 172 -22.48 -8.33 -27.90
C LEU A 172 -23.50 -9.10 -27.03
N PRO A 173 -24.55 -9.75 -27.57
CA PRO A 173 -25.46 -10.58 -26.77
C PRO A 173 -24.72 -11.66 -25.96
N ARG A 174 -23.79 -12.37 -26.62
CA ARG A 174 -22.92 -13.40 -26.02
C ARG A 174 -22.01 -12.86 -24.90
N LEU A 175 -21.72 -11.56 -24.90
CA LEU A 175 -20.88 -10.90 -23.89
C LEU A 175 -21.71 -10.30 -22.74
N LEU A 176 -22.95 -9.90 -23.00
CA LEU A 176 -23.94 -9.52 -21.98
C LEU A 176 -24.36 -10.71 -21.09
N GLU A 177 -24.36 -11.92 -21.66
CA GLU A 177 -24.64 -13.19 -20.94
C GLU A 177 -23.41 -13.83 -20.29
N HIS A 178 -22.21 -13.31 -20.54
CA HIS A 178 -20.95 -13.95 -20.12
C HIS A 178 -20.88 -14.18 -18.60
N SER A 179 -20.28 -15.29 -18.14
CA SER A 179 -20.31 -15.72 -16.73
C SER A 179 -19.68 -14.74 -15.73
N SER A 180 -18.63 -14.01 -16.11
CA SER A 180 -18.02 -12.96 -15.28
C SER A 180 -18.79 -11.64 -15.32
N GLN A 181 -19.14 -11.11 -14.14
CA GLN A 181 -19.77 -9.80 -13.96
C GLN A 181 -18.93 -8.64 -14.55
N GLU A 182 -17.60 -8.74 -14.51
CA GLU A 182 -16.69 -7.73 -15.09
C GLU A 182 -16.94 -7.56 -16.60
N VAL A 183 -17.09 -8.69 -17.30
CA VAL A 183 -17.36 -8.73 -18.74
C VAL A 183 -18.78 -8.24 -19.04
N ARG A 184 -19.78 -8.66 -18.26
CA ARG A 184 -21.16 -8.17 -18.41
C ARG A 184 -21.27 -6.66 -18.21
N ASN A 185 -20.53 -6.10 -17.25
CA ASN A 185 -20.50 -4.65 -17.01
C ASN A 185 -19.86 -3.90 -18.19
N ALA A 186 -18.72 -4.38 -18.70
CA ALA A 186 -18.07 -3.78 -19.86
C ALA A 186 -18.92 -3.90 -21.15
N ALA A 187 -19.60 -5.03 -21.34
CA ALA A 187 -20.54 -5.24 -22.44
C ALA A 187 -21.74 -4.29 -22.35
N LYS A 188 -22.32 -4.09 -21.16
CA LYS A 188 -23.40 -3.11 -20.94
C LYS A 188 -22.96 -1.67 -21.24
N ALA A 189 -21.74 -1.29 -20.87
CA ALA A 189 -21.19 0.03 -21.16
C ALA A 189 -20.93 0.26 -22.67
N LEU A 190 -20.63 -0.81 -23.42
CA LEU A 190 -20.55 -0.76 -24.89
C LEU A 190 -21.94 -0.70 -25.54
N GLN A 191 -22.92 -1.46 -25.02
CA GLN A 191 -24.31 -1.41 -25.48
C GLN A 191 -24.93 -0.02 -25.33
N SER A 192 -24.82 0.60 -24.14
CA SER A 192 -25.35 1.95 -23.90
C SER A 192 -24.73 3.04 -24.78
N LEU A 193 -23.53 2.80 -25.32
CA LEU A 193 -22.85 3.69 -26.27
C LEU A 193 -23.29 3.42 -27.73
N ALA A 194 -23.73 2.20 -28.04
CA ALA A 194 -24.33 1.87 -29.33
C ALA A 194 -25.75 2.44 -29.45
N ASP A 195 -26.56 2.30 -28.39
CA ASP A 195 -27.97 2.73 -28.35
C ASP A 195 -28.14 4.26 -28.43
N ALA A 196 -27.08 5.02 -28.18
CA ALA A 196 -27.04 6.48 -28.32
C ALA A 196 -26.91 6.90 -29.79
N ALA A 197 -28.05 7.01 -30.49
CA ALA A 197 -28.11 7.47 -31.87
C ALA A 197 -27.78 8.97 -32.04
N PRO A 198 -27.15 9.39 -33.15
CA PRO A 198 -26.85 10.79 -33.43
C PRO A 198 -28.12 11.56 -33.84
N ALA A 199 -28.45 12.63 -33.09
CA ALA A 199 -29.65 13.43 -33.34
C ALA A 199 -29.38 14.66 -34.22
N ALA A 200 -30.24 14.89 -35.23
CA ALA A 200 -30.19 16.08 -36.08
C ALA A 200 -31.59 16.63 -36.44
N ALA A 201 -31.70 17.96 -36.42
CA ALA A 201 -32.73 18.81 -37.06
C ALA A 201 -34.23 18.57 -36.76
N SER A 202 -34.81 19.40 -35.89
CA SER A 202 -36.02 20.20 -36.21
C SER A 202 -36.14 21.41 -35.27
N ALA A 203 -36.86 22.46 -35.70
CA ALA A 203 -36.90 23.79 -35.07
C ALA A 203 -38.28 24.11 -34.43
N PRO A 204 -38.42 25.17 -33.61
CA PRO A 204 -39.47 25.24 -32.58
C PRO A 204 -40.69 26.13 -32.92
N SER A 205 -41.71 26.07 -32.06
CA SER A 205 -42.80 27.05 -31.98
C SER A 205 -43.27 27.31 -30.53
N THR A 206 -43.11 28.55 -30.07
CA THR A 206 -43.72 29.19 -28.87
C THR A 206 -44.89 30.12 -29.32
N PRO A 207 -45.62 30.88 -28.48
CA PRO A 207 -45.46 31.19 -27.03
C PRO A 207 -46.74 31.16 -26.16
N ALA A 208 -46.57 31.32 -24.83
CA ALA A 208 -47.29 32.30 -23.98
C ALA A 208 -46.79 32.27 -22.51
N ASP A 209 -46.53 33.45 -21.93
CA ASP A 209 -46.66 33.92 -20.52
C ASP A 209 -46.41 32.98 -19.30
N ALA A 210 -45.76 33.42 -18.20
CA ALA A 210 -45.03 34.67 -17.92
C ALA A 210 -44.07 34.57 -16.70
N SER A 211 -43.03 35.40 -16.70
CA SER A 211 -42.28 35.92 -15.53
C SER A 211 -41.90 34.97 -14.37
N THR A 212 -40.80 34.24 -14.52
CA THR A 212 -39.88 33.90 -13.40
C THR A 212 -38.43 33.98 -13.92
N ALA A 213 -37.44 34.19 -13.04
CA ALA A 213 -36.02 34.16 -13.41
C ALA A 213 -35.64 32.82 -14.07
N PRO A 214 -34.64 32.77 -14.98
CA PRO A 214 -34.42 31.62 -15.85
C PRO A 214 -34.04 30.35 -15.08
N SER A 215 -35.04 29.49 -14.90
CA SER A 215 -34.90 28.09 -14.51
C SER A 215 -34.39 27.30 -15.73
N ASP A 216 -33.10 26.96 -15.73
CA ASP A 216 -32.47 26.10 -16.74
C ASP A 216 -32.98 24.65 -16.62
N THR A 217 -34.23 24.44 -17.07
CA THR A 217 -34.96 23.16 -17.07
C THR A 217 -34.34 22.08 -17.97
N SER A 218 -33.24 22.39 -18.66
CA SER A 218 -32.44 21.42 -19.42
C SER A 218 -31.80 20.32 -18.56
N LEU A 219 -31.75 20.45 -17.23
CA LEU A 219 -31.15 19.44 -16.36
C LEU A 219 -31.93 19.29 -15.05
N LEU A 220 -32.92 18.40 -15.11
CA LEU A 220 -33.80 18.05 -14.00
C LEU A 220 -33.20 16.92 -13.14
N ILE A 221 -33.23 17.11 -11.83
CA ILE A 221 -32.76 16.16 -10.82
C ILE A 221 -33.97 15.66 -10.03
N GLY A 222 -34.33 14.38 -10.21
CA GLY A 222 -35.34 13.71 -9.40
C GLY A 222 -34.87 13.53 -7.95
N VAL A 223 -35.74 13.90 -7.01
CA VAL A 223 -35.52 13.84 -5.56
C VAL A 223 -36.81 13.36 -4.89
N GLU A 224 -36.69 12.47 -3.92
CA GLU A 224 -37.81 12.12 -3.04
C GLU A 224 -37.92 13.18 -1.94
N ASP A 225 -39.10 13.79 -1.82
CA ASP A 225 -39.43 14.67 -0.69
C ASP A 225 -39.62 13.86 0.61
N ASP A 226 -39.88 14.53 1.72
CA ASP A 226 -39.99 13.88 3.03
C ASP A 226 -41.35 13.18 3.25
N ASP A 227 -42.32 13.37 2.33
CA ASP A 227 -43.59 12.63 2.25
C ASP A 227 -43.51 11.43 1.28
N GLY A 228 -42.42 11.29 0.52
CA GLY A 228 -42.14 10.18 -0.39
C GLY A 228 -42.58 10.42 -1.85
N ASN A 229 -42.98 11.63 -2.23
CA ASN A 229 -43.30 11.96 -3.63
C ASN A 229 -42.04 12.24 -4.44
N SER A 230 -42.09 11.93 -5.74
CA SER A 230 -40.99 12.24 -6.67
C SER A 230 -41.10 13.69 -7.15
N VAL A 231 -40.27 14.56 -6.60
CA VAL A 231 -40.15 15.98 -6.96
C VAL A 231 -38.94 16.18 -7.87
N SER A 232 -39.07 17.04 -8.87
CA SER A 232 -37.98 17.36 -9.80
C SER A 232 -37.42 18.76 -9.52
N LEU A 233 -36.15 18.83 -9.14
CA LEU A 233 -35.43 20.10 -8.93
C LEU A 233 -34.63 20.49 -10.18
N ASP A 234 -34.44 21.78 -10.43
CA ASP A 234 -33.40 22.23 -11.38
C ASP A 234 -32.00 22.00 -10.79
N PHE A 235 -30.99 21.99 -11.65
CA PHE A 235 -29.60 21.76 -11.26
C PHE A 235 -29.11 22.67 -10.12
N TYR A 236 -29.38 23.98 -10.14
CA TYR A 236 -28.84 24.93 -9.16
C TYR A 236 -29.55 24.79 -7.80
N THR A 237 -30.87 24.54 -7.80
CA THR A 237 -31.63 24.20 -6.59
C THR A 237 -31.14 22.87 -6.00
N ALA A 238 -30.93 21.84 -6.83
CA ALA A 238 -30.36 20.56 -6.42
C ALA A 238 -28.92 20.70 -5.87
N LEU A 239 -28.15 21.65 -6.38
CA LEU A 239 -26.79 21.99 -5.95
C LEU A 239 -26.76 22.77 -4.62
N ALA A 240 -27.81 23.53 -4.29
CA ALA A 240 -27.99 24.19 -3.00
C ALA A 240 -28.61 23.28 -1.92
N HIS A 241 -29.21 22.15 -2.33
CA HIS A 241 -30.05 21.30 -1.49
C HIS A 241 -29.34 20.73 -0.24
N PRO A 242 -29.97 20.68 0.96
CA PRO A 242 -29.33 20.26 2.20
C PRO A 242 -28.90 18.78 2.21
N LYS A 243 -29.71 17.86 1.67
CA LYS A 243 -29.36 16.43 1.57
C LYS A 243 -28.19 16.26 0.58
N TRP A 244 -26.96 16.03 1.06
CA TRP A 244 -25.72 16.00 0.24
C TRP A 244 -25.76 15.02 -0.94
N LYS A 245 -26.53 13.93 -0.83
CA LYS A 245 -26.73 12.96 -1.93
C LYS A 245 -27.29 13.65 -3.19
N VAL A 246 -28.21 14.60 -3.02
CA VAL A 246 -28.80 15.38 -4.12
C VAL A 246 -27.73 16.25 -4.80
N ARG A 247 -26.91 16.98 -4.03
CA ARG A 247 -25.77 17.75 -4.56
C ARG A 247 -24.78 16.88 -5.33
N LYS A 248 -24.51 15.67 -4.84
CA LYS A 248 -23.64 14.69 -5.52
C LYS A 248 -24.24 14.23 -6.85
N VAL A 249 -25.52 13.86 -6.87
CA VAL A 249 -26.23 13.45 -8.11
C VAL A 249 -26.31 14.60 -9.11
N ALA A 250 -26.58 15.83 -8.66
CA ALA A 250 -26.56 17.01 -9.53
C ALA A 250 -25.20 17.18 -10.23
N LEU A 251 -24.10 17.05 -9.49
CA LEU A 251 -22.73 17.12 -10.05
C LEU A 251 -22.38 15.95 -10.97
N ASP A 252 -22.85 14.73 -10.69
CA ASP A 252 -22.66 13.60 -11.62
C ASP A 252 -23.43 13.85 -12.93
N ARG A 253 -24.69 14.31 -12.86
CA ARG A 253 -25.49 14.62 -14.05
C ARG A 253 -24.91 15.77 -14.85
N ALA A 254 -24.33 16.78 -14.18
CA ALA A 254 -23.59 17.86 -14.85
C ALA A 254 -22.26 17.39 -15.48
N LEU A 255 -21.70 16.25 -15.05
CA LEU A 255 -20.55 15.61 -15.68
C LEU A 255 -20.95 14.78 -16.91
N GLU A 256 -22.15 14.18 -16.92
CA GLU A 256 -22.74 13.52 -18.09
C GLU A 256 -23.20 14.53 -19.15
N ARG A 257 -23.79 15.65 -18.72
CA ARG A 257 -24.33 16.72 -19.56
C ARG A 257 -24.21 18.05 -18.81
N PRO A 258 -23.24 18.94 -19.11
CA PRO A 258 -23.12 20.19 -18.37
C PRO A 258 -24.35 21.09 -18.60
N PRO A 259 -24.92 21.72 -17.54
CA PRO A 259 -25.96 22.72 -17.71
C PRO A 259 -25.42 23.95 -18.46
N ALA A 260 -26.20 24.42 -19.42
CA ALA A 260 -26.03 25.74 -20.00
C ALA A 260 -26.66 26.81 -19.07
N PRO A 261 -26.17 28.07 -19.10
CA PRO A 261 -24.91 28.51 -19.69
C PRO A 261 -23.71 28.05 -18.84
N LEU A 262 -22.69 27.48 -19.49
CA LEU A 262 -21.54 26.85 -18.82
C LEU A 262 -20.74 27.83 -17.94
N GLU A 263 -20.75 29.12 -18.28
CA GLU A 263 -20.16 30.19 -17.47
C GLU A 263 -20.69 30.18 -16.02
N ARG A 264 -22.01 30.04 -15.84
CA ARG A 264 -22.70 30.00 -14.53
C ARG A 264 -22.27 28.77 -13.71
N LEU A 265 -22.06 27.62 -14.36
CA LEU A 265 -21.52 26.43 -13.71
C LEU A 265 -20.06 26.64 -13.26
N THR A 266 -19.22 27.23 -14.13
CA THR A 266 -17.81 27.48 -13.82
C THR A 266 -17.59 28.52 -12.70
N ALA A 267 -18.55 29.42 -12.49
CA ALA A 267 -18.55 30.40 -11.41
C ALA A 267 -18.92 29.81 -10.04
N GLU A 268 -19.79 28.79 -9.98
CA GLU A 268 -20.23 28.16 -8.72
C GLU A 268 -19.22 27.11 -8.19
N LEU A 269 -18.54 26.39 -9.07
CA LEU A 269 -17.64 25.30 -8.68
C LEU A 269 -16.48 25.70 -7.72
N PRO A 270 -15.84 26.88 -7.80
CA PRO A 270 -14.84 27.31 -6.82
C PRO A 270 -15.39 27.34 -5.38
N ARG A 271 -16.64 27.78 -5.20
CA ARG A 271 -17.32 27.81 -3.89
C ARG A 271 -17.44 26.40 -3.33
N ILE A 272 -17.93 25.46 -4.15
CA ILE A 272 -18.12 24.06 -3.75
C ILE A 272 -16.78 23.41 -3.40
N LEU A 273 -15.76 23.55 -4.26
CA LEU A 273 -14.42 23.02 -3.99
C LEU A 273 -13.85 23.56 -2.66
N ALA A 274 -14.02 24.86 -2.38
CA ALA A 274 -13.51 25.47 -1.15
C ALA A 274 -14.29 25.09 0.11
N THR A 275 -15.63 25.15 0.10
CA THR A 275 -16.45 25.12 1.33
C THR A 275 -17.26 23.85 1.59
N GLU A 276 -17.41 22.95 0.61
CA GLU A 276 -18.22 21.74 0.79
C GLU A 276 -17.57 20.77 1.79
N ALA A 277 -18.35 20.36 2.79
CA ALA A 277 -17.93 19.47 3.86
C ALA A 277 -17.95 18.00 3.45
N ASN A 278 -18.83 17.60 2.52
CA ASN A 278 -18.90 16.22 2.06
C ASN A 278 -17.84 15.94 0.97
N ILE A 279 -16.82 15.18 1.35
CA ILE A 279 -15.70 14.74 0.50
C ILE A 279 -16.16 14.12 -0.83
N THR A 280 -17.30 13.42 -0.88
CA THR A 280 -17.78 12.80 -2.14
C THR A 280 -18.36 13.84 -3.11
N VAL A 281 -18.98 14.91 -2.60
CA VAL A 281 -19.47 16.05 -3.38
C VAL A 281 -18.28 16.86 -3.91
N VAL A 282 -17.25 17.10 -3.08
CA VAL A 282 -15.98 17.71 -3.51
C VAL A 282 -15.29 16.87 -4.60
N THR A 283 -15.31 15.54 -4.46
CA THR A 283 -14.73 14.61 -5.46
C THR A 283 -15.49 14.68 -6.79
N ALA A 284 -16.82 14.81 -6.78
CA ALA A 284 -17.62 15.02 -7.99
C ALA A 284 -17.36 16.41 -8.62
N ALA A 285 -17.33 17.47 -7.81
CA ALA A 285 -17.02 18.83 -8.27
C ALA A 285 -15.61 18.93 -8.88
N ALA A 286 -14.62 18.21 -8.34
CA ALA A 286 -13.26 18.17 -8.90
C ALA A 286 -13.22 17.45 -10.26
N LYS A 287 -13.94 16.33 -10.42
CA LYS A 287 -14.07 15.64 -11.72
C LYS A 287 -14.75 16.52 -12.77
N LEU A 288 -15.83 17.21 -12.39
CA LEU A 288 -16.52 18.15 -13.26
C LEU A 288 -15.62 19.34 -13.66
N THR A 289 -14.87 19.88 -12.70
CA THR A 289 -13.84 20.91 -12.95
C THR A 289 -12.77 20.45 -13.94
N ALA A 290 -12.35 19.17 -13.88
CA ALA A 290 -11.42 18.61 -14.85
C ALA A 290 -12.04 18.50 -16.26
N ALA A 291 -13.30 18.06 -16.35
CA ALA A 291 -13.99 17.88 -17.63
C ALA A 291 -14.30 19.19 -18.36
N ILE A 292 -14.60 20.28 -17.63
CA ILE A 292 -14.91 21.59 -18.21
C ILE A 292 -13.68 22.52 -18.30
N ALA A 293 -12.48 22.02 -18.03
CA ALA A 293 -11.26 22.83 -17.92
C ALA A 293 -10.94 23.65 -19.18
N SER A 294 -11.24 23.13 -20.37
CA SER A 294 -11.09 23.83 -21.67
C SER A 294 -12.09 24.96 -21.91
N HIS A 295 -13.11 25.12 -21.06
CA HIS A 295 -14.25 26.01 -21.31
C HIS A 295 -14.50 27.01 -20.15
N THR A 296 -13.54 27.19 -19.25
CA THR A 296 -13.71 28.04 -18.05
C THR A 296 -12.82 29.29 -18.06
N PRO A 297 -13.41 30.50 -18.00
CA PRO A 297 -12.65 31.73 -17.71
C PRO A 297 -12.27 31.82 -16.21
N HIS A 298 -12.85 30.97 -15.37
CA HIS A 298 -12.65 30.96 -13.91
C HIS A 298 -11.48 30.06 -13.46
N GLY A 299 -10.59 29.64 -14.37
CA GLY A 299 -9.55 28.65 -14.09
C GLY A 299 -8.63 28.98 -12.92
N ARG A 300 -8.26 30.26 -12.73
CA ARG A 300 -7.53 30.72 -11.53
C ARG A 300 -8.30 30.45 -10.23
N ALA A 301 -9.60 30.77 -10.19
CA ALA A 301 -10.43 30.59 -9.00
C ALA A 301 -10.65 29.11 -8.67
N LEU A 302 -10.89 28.29 -9.69
CA LEU A 302 -11.00 26.84 -9.58
C LEU A 302 -9.70 26.21 -9.02
N ALA A 303 -8.55 26.63 -9.56
CA ALA A 303 -7.24 26.18 -9.08
C ALA A 303 -6.96 26.61 -7.64
N ALA A 304 -7.17 27.88 -7.30
CA ALA A 304 -6.98 28.39 -5.94
C ALA A 304 -7.87 27.63 -4.94
N ALA A 305 -9.14 27.41 -5.25
CA ALA A 305 -10.06 26.63 -4.43
C ALA A 305 -9.55 25.19 -4.21
N ALA A 306 -9.13 24.50 -5.28
CA ALA A 306 -8.60 23.14 -5.19
C ALA A 306 -7.30 23.05 -4.36
N LEU A 307 -6.38 24.01 -4.50
CA LEU A 307 -5.16 24.09 -3.69
C LEU A 307 -5.47 24.14 -2.18
N THR A 308 -6.52 24.85 -1.75
CA THR A 308 -6.89 24.91 -0.33
C THR A 308 -7.22 23.55 0.30
N ARG A 309 -7.62 22.56 -0.51
CA ARG A 309 -8.06 21.21 -0.10
C ARG A 309 -6.95 20.16 -0.12
N LEU A 310 -5.80 20.42 -0.77
CA LEU A 310 -4.67 19.47 -0.86
C LEU A 310 -3.99 19.13 0.49
N LYS A 311 -4.43 19.75 1.58
CA LYS A 311 -4.04 19.45 2.98
C LYS A 311 -4.81 18.29 3.63
N GLU A 312 -5.81 17.73 2.95
CA GLU A 312 -6.63 16.62 3.45
C GLU A 312 -5.91 15.24 3.35
N LYS A 313 -6.59 14.18 3.80
CA LYS A 313 -6.04 12.81 3.90
C LYS A 313 -6.72 11.79 2.97
N ASN A 314 -7.87 12.11 2.38
CA ASN A 314 -8.59 11.18 1.52
C ASN A 314 -7.92 11.12 0.13
N ARG A 315 -7.26 10.01 -0.19
CA ARG A 315 -6.54 9.83 -1.46
C ARG A 315 -7.44 10.06 -2.68
N GLY A 316 -8.59 9.38 -2.78
CA GLY A 316 -9.48 9.50 -3.94
C GLY A 316 -10.00 10.92 -4.20
N MET A 317 -10.14 11.75 -3.17
CA MET A 317 -10.43 13.18 -3.33
C MET A 317 -9.19 13.98 -3.76
N LEU A 318 -8.02 13.73 -3.16
CA LEU A 318 -6.76 14.37 -3.57
C LEU A 318 -6.43 14.04 -5.03
N ASP A 319 -6.59 12.78 -5.45
CA ASP A 319 -6.35 12.32 -6.81
C ASP A 319 -7.27 13.03 -7.81
N ALA A 320 -8.54 13.26 -7.44
CA ALA A 320 -9.50 14.04 -8.25
C ALA A 320 -9.17 15.54 -8.30
N LEU A 321 -8.75 16.14 -7.17
CA LEU A 321 -8.32 17.55 -7.10
C LEU A 321 -7.04 17.79 -7.92
N VAL A 322 -6.08 16.87 -7.86
CA VAL A 322 -4.86 16.89 -8.68
C VAL A 322 -5.20 16.68 -10.16
N GLY A 323 -6.17 15.82 -10.48
CA GLY A 323 -6.72 15.70 -11.84
C GLY A 323 -7.29 17.02 -12.37
N ALA A 324 -8.11 17.72 -11.57
CA ALA A 324 -8.66 19.03 -11.90
C ALA A 324 -7.57 20.09 -12.11
N LEU A 325 -6.60 20.17 -11.19
CA LEU A 325 -5.46 21.08 -11.29
C LEU A 325 -4.61 20.81 -12.54
N ASN A 326 -4.35 19.54 -12.87
CA ASN A 326 -3.61 19.17 -14.07
C ASN A 326 -4.36 19.57 -15.35
N ALA A 327 -5.66 19.28 -15.43
CA ALA A 327 -6.49 19.66 -16.59
C ALA A 327 -6.53 21.19 -16.80
N LEU A 328 -6.69 21.98 -15.72
CA LEU A 328 -6.65 23.45 -15.78
C LEU A 328 -5.29 23.99 -16.27
N ALA A 329 -4.18 23.32 -15.93
CA ALA A 329 -2.86 23.67 -16.42
C ALA A 329 -2.68 23.28 -17.90
N ASP A 330 -3.08 22.07 -18.28
CA ASP A 330 -2.90 21.50 -19.63
C ASP A 330 -3.70 22.26 -20.69
N HIS A 331 -4.93 22.67 -20.35
CA HIS A 331 -5.76 23.54 -21.19
C HIS A 331 -5.39 25.04 -21.12
N ARG A 332 -4.34 25.39 -20.36
CA ARG A 332 -3.83 26.77 -20.15
C ARG A 332 -4.84 27.74 -19.52
N SER A 333 -5.86 27.22 -18.86
CA SER A 333 -6.92 27.97 -18.16
C SER A 333 -6.42 28.61 -16.86
N VAL A 334 -5.23 28.22 -16.39
CA VAL A 334 -4.47 28.88 -15.33
C VAL A 334 -2.97 28.83 -15.64
N SER A 335 -2.23 29.88 -15.27
CA SER A 335 -0.77 29.96 -15.46
C SER A 335 -0.01 30.16 -14.15
N VAL A 336 1.30 29.84 -14.15
CA VAL A 336 2.14 29.90 -12.94
C VAL A 336 2.12 31.27 -12.25
N ASP A 337 2.08 32.35 -13.03
CA ASP A 337 2.02 33.74 -12.58
C ASP A 337 0.71 34.11 -11.86
N GLN A 338 -0.38 33.39 -12.12
CA GLN A 338 -1.69 33.62 -11.50
C GLN A 338 -1.86 32.93 -10.14
N VAL A 339 -1.05 31.90 -9.83
CA VAL A 339 -1.21 31.04 -8.64
C VAL A 339 0.08 30.85 -7.83
N ALA A 340 1.13 31.61 -8.14
CA ALA A 340 2.44 31.49 -7.49
C ALA A 340 2.40 31.72 -5.97
N THR A 341 1.52 32.61 -5.48
CA THR A 341 1.35 32.90 -4.06
C THR A 341 0.68 31.74 -3.34
N GLU A 342 -0.42 31.24 -3.91
CA GLU A 342 -1.22 30.12 -3.42
C GLU A 342 -0.38 28.83 -3.36
N ILE A 343 0.49 28.61 -4.35
CA ILE A 343 1.51 27.54 -4.37
C ILE A 343 2.58 27.77 -3.31
N ALA A 344 3.13 28.99 -3.19
CA ALA A 344 4.16 29.30 -2.22
C ALA A 344 3.67 29.09 -0.77
N ASP A 345 2.47 29.56 -0.43
CA ASP A 345 1.84 29.38 0.87
C ASP A 345 1.60 27.90 1.17
N LEU A 346 1.03 27.15 0.23
CA LEU A 346 0.80 25.71 0.39
C LEU A 346 2.12 24.93 0.52
N SER A 347 3.20 25.38 -0.12
CA SER A 347 4.55 24.83 0.07
C SER A 347 5.10 25.04 1.50
N THR A 348 4.50 25.89 2.33
CA THR A 348 4.86 26.03 3.76
C THR A 348 4.02 25.17 4.70
N ASN A 349 2.97 24.50 4.19
CA ASN A 349 2.01 23.77 5.01
C ASN A 349 2.68 22.65 5.83
N LYS A 350 2.20 22.43 7.07
CA LYS A 350 2.73 21.38 7.97
C LYS A 350 2.61 19.96 7.38
N VAL A 351 1.59 19.69 6.57
CA VAL A 351 1.35 18.38 5.93
C VAL A 351 2.34 18.15 4.76
N PRO A 352 3.22 17.13 4.80
CA PRO A 352 4.21 16.91 3.73
C PRO A 352 3.59 16.63 2.36
N ALA A 353 2.51 15.86 2.31
CA ALA A 353 1.80 15.58 1.06
C ALA A 353 1.27 16.86 0.38
N ALA A 354 0.81 17.85 1.16
CA ALA A 354 0.36 19.13 0.63
C ALA A 354 1.52 19.91 -0.01
N ARG A 355 2.68 19.96 0.65
CA ARG A 355 3.90 20.58 0.10
C ARG A 355 4.36 19.88 -1.18
N MET A 356 4.33 18.55 -1.20
CA MET A 356 4.72 17.72 -2.34
C MET A 356 3.81 17.99 -3.56
N LEU A 357 2.49 17.89 -3.38
CA LEU A 357 1.52 18.10 -4.47
C LEU A 357 1.56 19.55 -5.01
N ALA A 358 1.74 20.54 -4.13
CA ALA A 358 1.91 21.94 -4.54
C ALA A 358 3.13 22.14 -5.45
N LEU A 359 4.27 21.53 -5.09
CA LEU A 359 5.51 21.64 -5.85
C LEU A 359 5.49 20.81 -7.14
N GLN A 360 4.87 19.63 -7.14
CA GLN A 360 4.67 18.82 -8.35
C GLN A 360 3.77 19.54 -9.37
N TRP A 361 2.70 20.21 -8.91
CA TRP A 361 1.86 21.02 -9.79
C TRP A 361 2.56 22.31 -10.25
N CYS A 362 3.38 22.93 -9.39
CA CYS A 362 4.27 24.02 -9.79
C CYS A 362 5.25 23.59 -10.90
N ALA A 363 5.85 22.41 -10.79
CA ALA A 363 6.71 21.83 -11.82
C ALA A 363 5.95 21.51 -13.12
N ARG A 364 4.66 21.18 -13.06
CA ARG A 364 3.81 21.07 -14.26
C ARG A 364 3.58 22.43 -14.92
N LEU A 365 3.16 23.43 -14.15
CA LEU A 365 2.93 24.79 -14.64
C LEU A 365 4.20 25.43 -15.22
N LEU A 366 5.36 25.22 -14.59
CA LEU A 366 6.64 25.73 -15.08
C LEU A 366 6.98 25.15 -16.47
N ARG A 367 6.79 23.85 -16.70
CA ARG A 367 6.99 23.22 -18.03
C ARG A 367 6.11 23.80 -19.15
N LEU A 368 4.95 24.35 -18.78
CA LEU A 368 3.99 24.96 -19.71
C LEU A 368 4.14 26.48 -19.81
N ALA A 369 4.98 27.10 -18.98
CA ALA A 369 5.13 28.55 -18.86
C ALA A 369 6.13 29.12 -19.86
N SER A 370 5.80 30.27 -20.43
CA SER A 370 6.75 31.06 -21.21
C SER A 370 7.82 31.71 -20.33
N ALA A 371 9.01 31.97 -20.88
CA ALA A 371 10.11 32.60 -20.12
C ALA A 371 9.73 33.93 -19.42
N PRO A 372 8.88 34.82 -19.98
CA PRO A 372 8.36 35.98 -19.26
C PRO A 372 7.56 35.63 -18.00
N GLN A 373 6.71 34.59 -18.04
CA GLN A 373 5.92 34.14 -16.89
C GLN A 373 6.83 33.55 -15.80
N VAL A 374 7.79 32.70 -16.19
CA VAL A 374 8.79 32.15 -15.26
C VAL A 374 9.62 33.27 -14.62
N LYS A 375 9.98 34.31 -15.39
CA LYS A 375 10.70 35.50 -14.90
C LYS A 375 9.87 36.34 -13.93
N ALA A 376 8.53 36.39 -14.06
CA ALA A 376 7.66 37.06 -13.11
C ALA A 376 7.62 36.34 -11.74
N VAL A 377 7.56 34.99 -11.74
CA VAL A 377 7.42 34.19 -10.51
C VAL A 377 8.74 33.81 -9.83
N VAL A 378 9.90 34.07 -10.45
CA VAL A 378 11.20 33.62 -9.93
C VAL A 378 11.49 34.10 -8.50
N ARG A 379 11.06 35.31 -8.12
CA ARG A 379 11.26 35.83 -6.75
C ARG A 379 10.47 35.03 -5.69
N PRO A 380 9.13 34.94 -5.72
CA PRO A 380 8.38 34.15 -4.73
C PRO A 380 8.75 32.66 -4.77
N LEU A 381 8.98 32.08 -5.95
CA LEU A 381 9.38 30.67 -6.05
C LEU A 381 10.77 30.42 -5.44
N LYS A 382 11.76 31.31 -5.61
CA LYS A 382 13.06 31.16 -4.92
C LYS A 382 12.90 31.18 -3.39
N THR A 383 12.08 32.09 -2.86
CA THR A 383 11.81 32.17 -1.42
C THR A 383 11.11 30.92 -0.87
N ALA A 384 10.15 30.37 -1.61
CA ALA A 384 9.49 29.11 -1.27
C ALA A 384 10.46 27.91 -1.33
N LEU A 385 11.22 27.79 -2.42
CA LEU A 385 12.09 26.65 -2.69
C LEU A 385 13.30 26.56 -1.76
N ALA A 386 13.85 27.69 -1.29
CA ALA A 386 15.04 27.72 -0.42
C ALA A 386 14.92 26.86 0.85
N LYS A 387 13.71 26.72 1.41
CA LYS A 387 13.44 25.84 2.58
C LYS A 387 12.89 24.46 2.21
N ARG A 388 12.63 24.19 0.93
CA ARG A 388 12.04 22.94 0.41
C ARG A 388 13.06 21.99 -0.23
N ILE A 389 14.12 22.51 -0.84
CA ILE A 389 15.29 21.71 -1.26
C ILE A 389 15.97 20.98 -0.08
N HIS A 390 15.68 21.40 1.16
CA HIS A 390 16.14 20.81 2.41
C HIS A 390 14.98 20.35 3.32
N ASP A 391 13.79 20.08 2.78
CA ASP A 391 12.66 19.55 3.55
C ASP A 391 12.99 18.19 4.19
N ALA A 392 12.28 17.78 5.24
CA ALA A 392 12.46 16.47 5.88
C ALA A 392 12.01 15.30 4.98
N SER A 393 10.92 15.50 4.22
CA SER A 393 10.39 14.51 3.26
C SER A 393 11.30 14.40 2.03
N VAL A 394 11.57 13.17 1.57
CA VAL A 394 12.34 12.92 0.35
C VAL A 394 11.56 13.44 -0.87
N GLU A 395 10.26 13.19 -0.83
CA GLU A 395 9.28 13.46 -1.86
C GLU A 395 9.09 14.98 -2.07
N VAL A 396 9.06 15.75 -0.97
CA VAL A 396 9.03 17.23 -1.02
C VAL A 396 10.37 17.79 -1.52
N ARG A 397 11.51 17.21 -1.13
CA ARG A 397 12.82 17.65 -1.66
C ARG A 397 12.94 17.39 -3.15
N ASP A 398 12.54 16.22 -3.63
CA ASP A 398 12.64 15.88 -5.06
C ASP A 398 11.73 16.77 -5.92
N ALA A 399 10.49 17.04 -5.48
CA ALA A 399 9.62 18.01 -6.17
C ALA A 399 10.17 19.45 -6.14
N ALA A 400 10.89 19.83 -5.08
CA ALA A 400 11.58 21.13 -5.02
C ALA A 400 12.79 21.19 -5.97
N LEU A 401 13.58 20.13 -6.04
CA LEU A 401 14.73 20.01 -6.96
C LEU A 401 14.28 20.01 -8.43
N GLU A 402 13.13 19.40 -8.72
CA GLU A 402 12.46 19.43 -10.03
C GLU A 402 12.09 20.88 -10.42
N CYS A 403 11.48 21.63 -9.51
CA CYS A 403 11.22 23.08 -9.72
C CYS A 403 12.51 23.88 -9.95
N VAL A 404 13.58 23.62 -9.19
CA VAL A 404 14.88 24.31 -9.37
C VAL A 404 15.52 23.97 -10.71
N SER A 405 15.41 22.71 -11.16
CA SER A 405 15.87 22.26 -12.48
C SER A 405 15.14 22.96 -13.63
N LEU A 406 13.82 23.14 -13.52
CA LEU A 406 13.04 23.91 -14.49
C LEU A 406 13.40 25.40 -14.47
N LEU A 407 13.53 26.03 -13.29
CA LEU A 407 13.98 27.42 -13.18
C LEU A 407 15.39 27.63 -13.76
N LEU A 408 16.30 26.66 -13.59
CA LEU A 408 17.63 26.65 -14.19
C LEU A 408 17.56 26.59 -15.73
N SER A 409 16.71 25.71 -16.28
CA SER A 409 16.55 25.56 -17.74
C SER A 409 15.92 26.79 -18.40
N HIS A 410 14.90 27.40 -17.78
CA HIS A 410 14.22 28.60 -18.32
C HIS A 410 14.99 29.92 -18.15
N LEU A 411 15.78 30.09 -17.10
CA LEU A 411 16.39 31.39 -16.73
C LEU A 411 17.92 31.40 -16.63
N GLY A 412 18.55 30.22 -16.72
CA GLY A 412 20.00 30.06 -16.58
C GLY A 412 20.52 30.16 -15.14
N GLU A 413 21.77 29.73 -14.96
CA GLU A 413 22.41 29.59 -13.65
C GLU A 413 22.44 30.88 -12.79
N PRO A 414 22.66 32.10 -13.34
CA PRO A 414 22.65 33.34 -12.55
C PRO A 414 21.32 33.61 -11.84
N ALA A 415 20.19 33.17 -12.40
CA ALA A 415 18.88 33.37 -11.78
C ALA A 415 18.71 32.49 -10.52
N VAL A 416 19.26 31.27 -10.53
CA VAL A 416 19.06 30.25 -9.49
C VAL A 416 20.27 30.00 -8.59
N ALA A 417 21.43 30.64 -8.83
CA ALA A 417 22.69 30.38 -8.12
C ALA A 417 22.56 30.26 -6.59
N SER A 418 21.81 31.16 -5.94
CA SER A 418 21.55 31.15 -4.49
C SER A 418 20.64 29.99 -3.98
N LEU A 419 20.25 29.05 -4.85
CA LEU A 419 19.63 27.76 -4.51
C LEU A 419 20.54 26.56 -4.83
N LEU A 420 21.64 26.79 -5.55
CA LEU A 420 22.65 25.77 -5.91
C LEU A 420 23.87 25.86 -4.99
N GLU A 421 24.10 27.01 -4.38
CA GLU A 421 25.13 27.24 -3.36
C GLU A 421 25.01 26.24 -2.20
N GLY A 422 26.13 25.64 -1.77
CA GLY A 422 26.17 24.62 -0.72
C GLY A 422 25.61 23.24 -1.12
N MET A 423 25.11 23.04 -2.34
CA MET A 423 24.70 21.71 -2.80
C MET A 423 25.90 20.81 -3.11
N ASP A 424 25.78 19.52 -2.76
CA ASP A 424 26.75 18.50 -3.15
C ASP A 424 26.68 18.16 -4.65
N LYS A 425 27.76 17.54 -5.14
CA LYS A 425 27.92 17.17 -6.56
C LYS A 425 26.83 16.21 -7.06
N ILE A 426 26.19 15.41 -6.19
CA ILE A 426 25.16 14.45 -6.58
C ILE A 426 23.83 15.18 -6.79
N LYS A 427 23.45 16.12 -5.89
CA LYS A 427 22.29 17.01 -6.09
C LYS A 427 22.45 17.89 -7.32
N LEU A 428 23.61 18.51 -7.51
CA LEU A 428 23.90 19.33 -8.71
C LEU A 428 23.86 18.49 -10.00
N GLY A 429 24.37 17.26 -9.97
CA GLY A 429 24.22 16.29 -11.05
C GLY A 429 22.75 15.98 -11.36
N LYS A 430 21.95 15.63 -10.35
CA LYS A 430 20.52 15.35 -10.50
C LYS A 430 19.75 16.55 -11.08
N ILE A 431 19.99 17.77 -10.59
CA ILE A 431 19.36 18.99 -11.11
C ILE A 431 19.66 19.20 -12.60
N ARG A 432 20.92 18.99 -13.02
CA ARG A 432 21.35 19.17 -14.41
C ARG A 432 20.93 18.02 -15.34
N GLN A 433 20.66 16.83 -14.79
CA GLN A 433 20.17 15.66 -15.53
C GLN A 433 18.63 15.64 -15.70
N MET A 434 17.85 16.18 -14.76
CA MET A 434 16.38 16.15 -14.85
C MET A 434 15.84 17.02 -16.00
N HIS A 435 16.38 18.23 -16.15
CA HIS A 435 16.12 19.12 -17.28
C HIS A 435 17.43 19.81 -17.66
N PRO A 436 18.06 19.46 -18.80
CA PRO A 436 19.27 20.15 -19.23
C PRO A 436 18.96 21.63 -19.54
N PRO A 437 19.93 22.54 -19.31
CA PRO A 437 19.83 23.90 -19.84
C PRO A 437 19.91 23.86 -21.37
N ALA A 438 19.21 24.76 -22.06
CA ALA A 438 19.31 24.89 -23.51
C ALA A 438 20.76 25.17 -23.93
N GLU A 439 21.21 24.52 -25.00
CA GLU A 439 22.55 24.72 -25.54
C GLU A 439 22.73 26.18 -26.01
N LYS A 440 23.90 26.74 -25.70
CA LYS A 440 24.30 28.03 -26.27
C LYS A 440 24.76 27.80 -27.71
N PRO A 441 24.41 28.67 -28.67
CA PRO A 441 24.99 28.60 -30.01
C PRO A 441 26.53 28.61 -29.94
N GLU A 442 27.18 27.70 -30.66
CA GLU A 442 28.64 27.66 -30.73
C GLU A 442 29.19 28.89 -31.48
N PRO A 443 30.27 29.52 -30.98
CA PRO A 443 31.07 30.42 -31.81
C PRO A 443 31.87 29.60 -32.85
N PRO A 444 32.15 30.16 -34.04
CA PRO A 444 32.85 29.43 -35.10
C PRO A 444 34.31 29.08 -34.72
N PRO A 445 34.84 27.94 -35.20
CA PRO A 445 36.17 27.46 -34.82
C PRO A 445 37.29 28.14 -35.61
N GLU A 446 38.42 28.46 -34.96
CA GLU A 446 39.63 28.90 -35.67
C GLU A 446 40.93 28.25 -35.17
N LYS A 447 41.48 27.40 -36.05
CA LYS A 447 42.90 27.05 -36.33
C LYS A 447 43.83 26.56 -35.20
N THR A 448 44.44 25.41 -35.49
CA THR A 448 45.60 24.81 -34.82
C THR A 448 46.94 25.47 -35.18
N GLU A 449 47.91 25.47 -34.26
CA GLU A 449 49.35 25.39 -34.62
C GLU A 449 50.19 24.67 -33.54
N ARG A 450 51.52 24.55 -33.70
CA ARG A 450 52.35 23.47 -33.11
C ARG A 450 53.48 23.90 -32.13
N SER A 451 53.94 22.90 -31.36
CA SER A 451 55.32 22.61 -30.88
C SER A 451 55.87 23.17 -29.53
N THR A 452 56.66 22.30 -28.90
CA THR A 452 57.46 22.35 -27.63
C THR A 452 58.97 22.61 -27.93
N PRO A 453 60.01 22.58 -27.03
CA PRO A 453 60.16 21.87 -25.73
C PRO A 453 61.13 22.43 -24.61
N GLN A 454 61.42 21.58 -23.59
CA GLN A 454 62.44 21.68 -22.49
C GLN A 454 62.08 22.58 -21.27
N ARG A 455 62.55 22.35 -20.01
CA ARG A 455 63.58 21.46 -19.40
C ARG A 455 63.23 21.11 -17.91
N SER A 456 63.86 20.09 -17.31
CA SER A 456 63.74 19.64 -15.88
C SER A 456 65.11 19.75 -15.13
N PRO A 457 65.35 19.32 -13.84
CA PRO A 457 64.51 18.64 -12.82
C PRO A 457 64.68 19.07 -11.31
N GLU A 458 63.84 18.50 -10.40
CA GLU A 458 64.00 18.07 -8.95
C GLU A 458 64.92 18.78 -7.90
N PRO A 459 64.89 18.48 -6.55
CA PRO A 459 64.23 17.37 -5.79
C PRO A 459 63.46 17.72 -4.47
N SER A 460 62.90 16.67 -3.84
CA SER A 460 62.42 16.55 -2.41
C SER A 460 63.57 16.14 -1.44
N PRO A 461 63.48 16.07 -0.06
CA PRO A 461 62.45 15.33 0.72
C PRO A 461 62.24 15.60 2.28
N ARG A 462 61.44 14.70 2.91
CA ARG A 462 61.40 14.22 4.34
C ARG A 462 60.45 14.85 5.40
N GLN A 463 59.93 13.95 6.26
CA GLN A 463 59.20 14.16 7.54
C GLN A 463 60.12 13.83 8.76
N PRO A 464 59.73 14.14 10.03
CA PRO A 464 59.08 13.12 10.90
C PRO A 464 58.10 13.68 12.00
N GLN A 465 57.63 12.80 12.91
CA GLN A 465 56.74 13.06 14.10
C GLN A 465 57.47 12.71 15.44
N PRO A 466 56.78 12.50 16.61
CA PRO A 466 56.06 13.41 17.53
C PRO A 466 56.72 13.46 18.96
N PRO A 467 56.19 14.15 20.02
CA PRO A 467 55.25 13.53 21.01
C PRO A 467 54.32 14.52 21.81
N GLN A 468 53.61 14.04 22.86
CA GLN A 468 52.82 14.83 23.88
C GLN A 468 53.48 14.80 25.28
N PRO A 469 53.11 15.65 26.30
CA PRO A 469 52.04 15.26 27.28
C PRO A 469 51.32 16.34 28.17
N ARG A 470 50.05 16.06 28.54
CA ARG A 470 49.32 16.22 29.85
C ARG A 470 49.13 17.57 30.66
N ARG A 471 47.84 17.78 31.03
CA ARG A 471 47.20 18.20 32.35
C ARG A 471 46.90 19.69 32.74
N LYS A 472 45.59 20.04 32.73
CA LYS A 472 44.66 20.60 33.79
C LYS A 472 45.14 21.62 34.86
N PRO A 473 44.24 22.44 35.52
CA PRO A 473 42.81 22.81 35.29
C PRO A 473 42.69 24.38 35.18
N PRO A 474 41.86 25.25 35.85
CA PRO A 474 40.64 25.15 36.70
C PRO A 474 39.47 26.18 36.43
N GLN A 475 38.53 26.21 37.40
CA GLN A 475 37.43 27.14 37.82
C GLN A 475 37.36 28.61 37.28
N ARG A 476 36.23 29.36 37.35
CA ARG A 476 34.95 29.23 38.11
C ARG A 476 33.75 29.97 37.45
N THR A 477 32.51 29.62 37.84
CA THR A 477 31.24 30.35 37.53
C THR A 477 30.97 31.53 38.48
N PRO A 478 30.11 32.50 38.10
CA PRO A 478 28.72 32.53 38.60
C PRO A 478 27.69 33.06 37.56
N GLN A 479 26.40 33.28 37.84
CA GLN A 479 25.32 32.57 38.56
C GLN A 479 24.03 33.45 38.42
N GLN A 480 22.84 32.88 38.64
CA GLN A 480 21.53 33.55 38.48
C GLN A 480 21.28 34.70 39.48
N ARG A 481 20.21 35.49 39.25
CA ARG A 481 19.49 36.22 40.30
C ARG A 481 17.97 36.12 40.11
N ALA A 482 17.24 35.98 41.24
CA ALA A 482 15.76 36.00 41.32
C ALA A 482 15.28 37.37 41.89
N PRO A 483 14.07 37.58 42.50
CA PRO A 483 13.66 36.89 43.75
C PRO A 483 12.12 36.72 44.05
N ALA A 484 11.83 35.85 45.05
CA ALA A 484 10.82 35.99 46.15
C ALA A 484 9.30 36.20 45.91
N GLN A 485 8.43 36.16 46.94
CA GLN A 485 8.08 35.09 47.92
C GLN A 485 6.99 35.57 48.93
N ALA A 486 6.11 34.65 49.40
CA ALA A 486 5.32 34.70 50.67
C ALA A 486 4.28 35.86 50.81
N PRO A 487 3.43 35.95 51.88
CA PRO A 487 3.26 35.10 53.08
C PRO A 487 1.80 34.59 53.32
N ALA A 488 1.47 34.12 54.54
CA ALA A 488 0.16 33.57 54.95
C ALA A 488 -0.16 33.81 56.45
N GLN A 489 -1.43 33.67 56.89
CA GLN A 489 -1.82 33.52 58.31
C GLN A 489 -3.26 32.97 58.56
N SER A 490 -3.54 32.61 59.83
CA SER A 490 -4.70 31.91 60.47
C SER A 490 -6.04 32.71 60.55
N GLY A 491 -7.20 32.19 61.01
CA GLY A 491 -7.65 30.86 61.52
C GLY A 491 -8.62 30.97 62.75
N GLN A 492 -9.51 29.99 63.04
CA GLN A 492 -10.37 29.91 64.27
C GLN A 492 -11.03 28.52 64.56
N GLN A 493 -11.75 28.32 65.69
CA GLN A 493 -12.17 27.01 66.28
C GLN A 493 -13.64 26.95 66.81
N ALA A 494 -14.21 25.72 67.00
CA ALA A 494 -15.38 25.38 67.85
C ALA A 494 -15.42 23.86 68.22
N SER A 495 -16.38 23.40 69.07
CA SER A 495 -16.30 22.12 69.85
C SER A 495 -17.52 21.11 69.66
N PRO A 496 -17.84 20.06 70.50
CA PRO A 496 -18.19 18.70 70.00
C PRO A 496 -19.58 18.13 70.48
N PRO A 497 -19.82 16.79 70.68
CA PRO A 497 -20.24 15.74 69.72
C PRO A 497 -21.63 15.08 70.01
N PRO A 498 -22.15 14.15 69.16
CA PRO A 498 -22.37 12.74 69.62
C PRO A 498 -22.25 11.62 68.53
N PRO A 499 -22.33 10.30 68.87
CA PRO A 499 -22.16 9.13 67.96
C PRO A 499 -23.45 8.24 67.82
N PRO A 500 -23.40 7.01 67.24
CA PRO A 500 -22.92 6.53 65.93
C PRO A 500 -24.11 5.98 65.07
N PRO A 501 -23.95 5.12 64.02
CA PRO A 501 -23.64 3.69 64.17
C PRO A 501 -22.63 3.13 63.14
N GLU A 502 -22.41 1.82 63.18
CA GLU A 502 -21.27 1.12 62.54
C GLU A 502 -21.52 0.63 61.11
N SER A 503 -20.43 0.35 60.39
CA SER A 503 -20.38 -0.66 59.32
C SER A 503 -18.96 -1.26 59.28
N PRO A 504 -18.79 -2.57 58.97
CA PRO A 504 -17.76 -3.35 59.67
C PRO A 504 -16.35 -3.30 59.09
N ALA A 505 -15.40 -3.52 60.01
CA ALA A 505 -14.09 -4.17 59.90
C ALA A 505 -13.43 -4.36 58.51
N ALA A 506 -12.14 -4.01 58.45
CA ALA A 506 -11.24 -4.48 57.41
C ALA A 506 -11.15 -6.02 57.41
N VAL A 507 -11.24 -6.62 56.23
CA VAL A 507 -10.88 -8.02 55.98
C VAL A 507 -9.47 -8.06 55.38
N THR A 508 -8.68 -9.04 55.82
CA THR A 508 -7.31 -9.32 55.34
C THR A 508 -7.28 -9.81 53.88
N PRO A 509 -6.11 -9.79 53.20
CA PRO A 509 -6.01 -10.18 51.79
C PRO A 509 -6.29 -11.66 51.52
N ASP A 510 -6.43 -11.95 50.21
CA ASP A 510 -6.68 -13.25 49.55
C ASP A 510 -8.09 -13.86 49.69
N GLU A 511 -8.79 -13.99 48.56
CA GLU A 511 -9.56 -15.21 48.22
C GLU A 511 -10.05 -15.29 46.75
N ASN A 512 -10.08 -14.19 45.98
CA ASN A 512 -10.72 -14.15 44.65
C ASN A 512 -9.75 -14.27 43.44
N THR A 513 -8.62 -14.96 43.62
CA THR A 513 -7.67 -15.25 42.53
C THR A 513 -8.04 -16.57 41.86
N PHE A 514 -8.53 -16.52 40.61
CA PHE A 514 -8.88 -17.72 39.84
C PHE A 514 -7.61 -18.53 39.49
N GLN A 515 -7.22 -19.45 40.37
CA GLN A 515 -6.01 -20.25 40.19
C GLN A 515 -6.15 -21.17 38.97
N LEU A 516 -5.23 -21.03 38.02
CA LEU A 516 -5.05 -22.02 36.95
C LEU A 516 -4.63 -23.34 37.59
N ASP A 517 -5.48 -24.37 37.47
CA ASP A 517 -5.17 -25.73 37.96
C ASP A 517 -3.77 -26.13 37.45
N PRO A 518 -2.81 -26.38 38.36
CA PRO A 518 -1.41 -26.59 38.00
C PRO A 518 -1.21 -27.81 37.11
N THR A 519 -2.14 -28.79 37.13
CA THR A 519 -2.09 -29.94 36.23
C THR A 519 -2.25 -29.54 34.77
N PHE A 520 -2.88 -28.40 34.43
CA PHE A 520 -3.02 -27.94 33.04
C PHE A 520 -1.79 -27.20 32.52
N ALA A 521 -1.13 -26.38 33.34
CA ALA A 521 0.18 -25.84 33.01
C ALA A 521 1.24 -26.96 32.86
N GLN A 522 1.13 -28.02 33.67
CA GLN A 522 1.93 -29.24 33.50
C GLN A 522 1.60 -29.98 32.20
N LYS A 523 0.31 -30.07 31.80
CA LYS A 523 -0.10 -30.67 30.50
C LYS A 523 0.39 -29.86 29.29
N GLU A 524 0.37 -28.51 29.32
CA GLU A 524 0.99 -27.67 28.29
C GLU A 524 2.48 -27.98 28.15
N LYS A 525 3.22 -27.86 29.27
CA LYS A 525 4.67 -28.08 29.30
C LYS A 525 5.05 -29.50 28.88
N HIS A 526 4.28 -30.51 29.27
CA HIS A 526 4.48 -31.89 28.84
C HIS A 526 4.15 -32.10 27.36
N LEU A 527 3.14 -31.44 26.81
CA LEU A 527 2.84 -31.52 25.37
C LEU A 527 3.90 -30.79 24.53
N GLU A 528 4.40 -29.63 24.97
CA GLU A 528 5.54 -28.94 24.35
C GLU A 528 6.82 -29.80 24.41
N GLN A 529 7.06 -30.50 25.54
CA GLN A 529 8.14 -31.48 25.67
C GLN A 529 7.99 -32.66 24.69
N LEU A 530 6.81 -33.28 24.60
CA LEU A 530 6.52 -34.37 23.66
C LEU A 530 6.63 -33.92 22.20
N LEU A 531 6.31 -32.66 21.89
CA LEU A 531 6.53 -32.07 20.56
C LEU A 531 8.01 -31.89 20.25
N ALA A 532 8.80 -31.40 21.20
CA ALA A 532 10.25 -31.27 21.06
C ALA A 532 10.94 -32.65 20.98
N GLU A 533 10.43 -33.64 21.70
CA GLU A 533 10.92 -35.02 21.69
C GLU A 533 10.56 -35.74 20.38
N ALA A 534 9.32 -35.63 19.89
CA ALA A 534 8.94 -36.15 18.57
C ALA A 534 9.77 -35.52 17.43
N LYS A 535 10.08 -34.20 17.52
CA LYS A 535 11.00 -33.54 16.59
C LYS A 535 12.44 -34.06 16.70
N ARG A 536 12.91 -34.39 17.91
CA ARG A 536 14.22 -35.02 18.13
C ARG A 536 14.30 -36.44 17.59
N ILE A 537 13.25 -37.25 17.77
CA ILE A 537 13.18 -38.62 17.23
C ILE A 537 13.19 -38.59 15.69
N ALA A 538 12.37 -37.72 15.07
CA ALA A 538 12.41 -37.53 13.61
C ALA A 538 13.82 -37.11 13.11
N ALA A 539 14.52 -36.26 13.88
CA ALA A 539 15.90 -35.84 13.60
C ALA A 539 16.99 -36.89 13.98
N GLN A 540 16.61 -38.07 14.47
CA GLN A 540 17.48 -39.25 14.64
C GLN A 540 17.29 -40.27 13.51
N VAL A 541 16.06 -40.37 12.97
CA VAL A 541 15.71 -41.23 11.82
C VAL A 541 16.36 -40.72 10.53
N THR A 542 16.30 -39.41 10.28
CA THR A 542 17.12 -38.79 9.22
C THR A 542 18.52 -38.46 9.74
N PRO A 543 19.61 -38.76 9.01
CA PRO A 543 20.96 -38.36 9.40
C PRO A 543 21.03 -36.83 9.52
N ALA A 544 21.58 -36.35 10.63
CA ALA A 544 21.60 -34.92 10.94
C ALA A 544 22.28 -34.12 9.81
N PRO A 545 21.63 -33.09 9.25
CA PRO A 545 22.19 -32.32 8.14
C PRO A 545 23.49 -31.65 8.60
N GLN A 546 24.55 -31.84 7.82
CA GLN A 546 25.86 -31.25 8.09
C GLN A 546 25.73 -29.72 8.12
N ARG A 547 25.98 -29.11 9.29
CA ARG A 547 25.91 -27.66 9.47
C ARG A 547 26.92 -26.99 8.53
N PRO A 548 26.49 -26.16 7.56
CA PRO A 548 27.43 -25.45 6.71
C PRO A 548 28.30 -24.51 7.57
N ARG A 549 29.60 -24.39 7.28
CA ARG A 549 30.56 -23.61 8.10
C ARG A 549 30.09 -22.18 8.40
N VAL A 550 29.38 -21.56 7.46
CA VAL A 550 28.78 -20.23 7.60
C VAL A 550 27.71 -20.15 8.72
N VAL A 551 26.98 -21.24 8.96
CA VAL A 551 26.00 -21.39 10.05
C VAL A 551 26.71 -21.59 11.39
N GLU A 552 27.79 -22.37 11.41
CA GLU A 552 28.61 -22.55 12.62
C GLU A 552 29.22 -21.23 13.10
N LEU A 553 29.78 -20.43 12.19
CA LEU A 553 30.39 -19.13 12.51
C LEU A 553 29.37 -18.11 13.06
N LEU A 554 28.11 -18.19 12.64
CA LEU A 554 27.05 -17.32 13.16
C LEU A 554 26.50 -17.79 14.52
N LEU A 555 26.55 -19.10 14.80
CA LEU A 555 26.13 -19.69 16.09
C LEU A 555 27.26 -19.76 17.14
N GLY A 556 28.51 -19.63 16.72
CA GLY A 556 29.69 -19.74 17.59
C GLY A 556 29.86 -18.52 18.51
N ALA A 557 29.77 -18.75 19.82
CA ALA A 557 29.93 -17.71 20.84
C ALA A 557 31.30 -16.99 20.79
N GLU A 558 32.34 -17.67 20.30
CA GLU A 558 33.73 -17.19 20.23
C GLU A 558 34.07 -16.47 18.91
N ALA A 559 33.27 -16.62 17.84
CA ALA A 559 33.56 -16.04 16.54
C ALA A 559 33.56 -14.50 16.59
N ALA A 560 34.49 -13.83 15.93
CA ALA A 560 34.64 -12.39 15.99
C ALA A 560 33.51 -11.65 15.25
N THR A 561 33.21 -10.40 15.63
CA THR A 561 32.14 -9.60 15.01
C THR A 561 32.29 -9.44 13.50
N ALA A 562 33.52 -9.34 13.00
CA ALA A 562 33.81 -9.31 11.56
C ALA A 562 33.46 -10.63 10.87
N GLU A 563 33.82 -11.77 11.46
CA GLU A 563 33.53 -13.11 10.94
C GLU A 563 32.01 -13.37 10.91
N ARG A 564 31.27 -12.96 11.95
CA ARG A 564 29.80 -13.01 11.99
C ARG A 564 29.16 -12.14 10.90
N ILE A 565 29.72 -10.95 10.65
CA ILE A 565 29.28 -10.06 9.57
C ILE A 565 29.52 -10.69 8.19
N ASP A 566 30.68 -11.30 7.96
CA ASP A 566 31.00 -11.92 6.67
C ASP A 566 30.22 -13.23 6.44
N ALA A 567 30.01 -14.04 7.49
CA ALA A 567 29.09 -15.16 7.44
C ALA A 567 27.65 -14.71 7.12
N THR A 568 27.20 -13.62 7.73
CA THR A 568 25.89 -13.00 7.46
C THR A 568 25.76 -12.52 6.00
N LYS A 569 26.82 -11.93 5.43
CA LYS A 569 26.85 -11.56 3.99
C LYS A 569 26.73 -12.81 3.11
N GLN A 570 27.47 -13.88 3.42
CA GLN A 570 27.45 -15.12 2.65
C GLN A 570 26.07 -15.80 2.72
N ILE A 571 25.44 -15.90 3.90
CA ILE A 571 24.04 -16.34 4.03
C ILE A 571 23.10 -15.47 3.20
N SER A 572 23.27 -14.14 3.26
CA SER A 572 22.48 -13.20 2.45
C SER A 572 22.73 -13.30 0.94
N ALA A 573 23.82 -13.91 0.48
CA ALA A 573 24.09 -14.21 -0.93
C ALA A 573 23.43 -15.54 -1.33
N THR A 574 23.66 -16.61 -0.56
CA THR A 574 23.05 -17.95 -0.75
C THR A 574 21.52 -17.88 -0.85
N LEU A 575 20.88 -17.04 -0.03
CA LEU A 575 19.43 -16.78 -0.06
C LEU A 575 18.96 -16.02 -1.32
N LYS A 576 19.79 -15.14 -1.90
CA LYS A 576 19.46 -14.42 -3.16
C LYS A 576 19.64 -15.31 -4.39
N GLU A 577 20.62 -16.21 -4.34
CA GLU A 577 20.96 -17.14 -5.43
C GLU A 577 20.09 -18.41 -5.42
N ALA A 578 19.10 -18.48 -4.53
CA ALA A 578 18.20 -19.63 -4.34
C ALA A 578 18.90 -20.97 -4.02
N GLN A 579 20.11 -20.91 -3.43
CA GLN A 579 20.91 -22.07 -3.04
C GLN A 579 20.65 -22.49 -1.57
N HIS A 580 19.49 -22.13 -1.02
CA HIS A 580 19.18 -22.16 0.42
C HIS A 580 18.74 -23.53 0.97
N ALA A 581 18.67 -24.58 0.16
CA ALA A 581 18.19 -25.90 0.59
C ALA A 581 18.94 -26.48 1.81
N THR A 582 20.25 -26.22 1.92
CA THR A 582 21.09 -26.61 3.06
C THR A 582 20.93 -25.71 4.30
N LEU A 583 20.28 -24.56 4.16
CA LEU A 583 20.01 -23.61 5.24
C LEU A 583 18.63 -23.81 5.86
N VAL A 584 17.66 -24.41 5.14
CA VAL A 584 16.29 -24.66 5.63
C VAL A 584 16.26 -25.44 6.97
N PRO A 585 17.03 -26.52 7.17
CA PRO A 585 17.07 -27.23 8.46
C PRO A 585 17.64 -26.41 9.63
N HIS A 586 18.18 -25.22 9.36
CA HIS A 586 18.77 -24.32 10.33
C HIS A 586 18.06 -22.95 10.39
N ALA A 587 16.96 -22.77 9.66
CA ALA A 587 16.27 -21.47 9.53
C ALA A 587 15.91 -20.83 10.89
N THR A 588 15.45 -21.64 11.85
CA THR A 588 15.10 -21.18 13.20
C THR A 588 16.34 -20.75 14.01
N ASP A 589 17.43 -21.52 13.95
CA ASP A 589 18.70 -21.19 14.63
C ASP A 589 19.33 -19.92 14.00
N LEU A 590 19.32 -19.83 12.67
CA LEU A 590 19.77 -18.66 11.91
C LEU A 590 18.97 -17.42 12.26
N CYS A 591 17.63 -17.50 12.33
CA CYS A 591 16.79 -16.35 12.68
C CYS A 591 17.09 -15.84 14.09
N VAL A 592 17.25 -16.73 15.07
CA VAL A 592 17.61 -16.35 16.45
C VAL A 592 19.03 -15.77 16.52
N ALA A 593 19.99 -16.34 15.79
CA ALA A 593 21.37 -15.83 15.74
C ALA A 593 21.46 -14.45 15.07
N LEU A 594 20.71 -14.22 13.99
CA LEU A 594 20.64 -12.91 13.32
C LEU A 594 20.01 -11.84 14.24
N VAL A 595 18.94 -12.17 14.97
CA VAL A 595 18.36 -11.31 16.01
C VAL A 595 19.38 -11.05 17.13
N GLY A 596 20.17 -12.06 17.54
CA GLY A 596 21.26 -11.90 18.49
C GLY A 596 22.36 -10.94 18.03
N GLY A 597 22.81 -11.05 16.77
CA GLY A 597 23.82 -10.16 16.17
C GLY A 597 23.36 -8.72 16.02
N ILE A 598 22.05 -8.50 15.77
CA ILE A 598 21.41 -7.18 15.85
C ILE A 598 21.46 -6.64 17.29
N ARG A 599 21.02 -7.42 18.28
CA ARG A 599 20.99 -7.01 19.69
C ARG A 599 22.38 -6.63 20.19
N GLN A 600 23.40 -7.42 19.84
CA GLN A 600 24.82 -7.12 20.10
C GLN A 600 25.26 -5.82 19.42
N GLY A 601 24.94 -5.63 18.15
CA GLY A 601 25.26 -4.41 17.39
C GLY A 601 24.57 -3.13 17.89
N LEU A 602 23.56 -3.25 18.77
CA LEU A 602 22.85 -2.15 19.42
C LEU A 602 23.21 -1.98 20.92
N GLN A 603 24.19 -2.71 21.45
CA GLN A 603 24.66 -2.50 22.81
C GLN A 603 25.48 -1.20 22.93
N PRO A 604 25.38 -0.45 24.05
CA PRO A 604 26.13 0.80 24.24
C PRO A 604 27.65 0.67 24.20
N GLU A 605 28.17 -0.55 24.41
CA GLU A 605 29.60 -0.87 24.44
C GLU A 605 30.14 -1.32 23.06
N ALA A 606 29.27 -1.51 22.06
CA ALA A 606 29.70 -1.84 20.71
C ALA A 606 30.33 -0.62 20.01
N PRO A 607 31.44 -0.78 19.25
CA PRO A 607 31.99 0.30 18.44
C PRO A 607 30.93 0.82 17.47
N PRO A 608 30.61 2.13 17.43
CA PRO A 608 29.39 2.62 16.79
C PRO A 608 29.33 2.37 15.28
N GLU A 609 30.47 2.32 14.58
CA GLU A 609 30.48 1.92 13.17
C GLU A 609 30.29 0.41 12.96
N ASP A 610 31.00 -0.43 13.71
CA ASP A 610 30.94 -1.89 13.54
C ASP A 610 29.61 -2.47 14.05
N GLY A 611 29.06 -1.92 15.14
CA GLY A 611 27.73 -2.24 15.64
C GLY A 611 26.64 -1.87 14.63
N MET A 612 26.67 -0.67 14.06
CA MET A 612 25.70 -0.28 13.04
C MET A 612 25.86 -1.06 11.72
N ARG A 613 27.10 -1.34 11.30
CA ARG A 613 27.37 -2.27 10.18
C ARG A 613 26.81 -3.66 10.48
N SER A 614 27.00 -4.18 11.70
CA SER A 614 26.41 -5.45 12.15
C SER A 614 24.89 -5.44 11.99
N VAL A 615 24.19 -4.47 12.58
CA VAL A 615 22.73 -4.34 12.48
C VAL A 615 22.27 -4.34 11.03
N LYS A 616 22.92 -3.56 10.16
CA LYS A 616 22.59 -3.45 8.74
C LYS A 616 22.69 -4.79 7.99
N TYR A 617 23.77 -5.55 8.20
CA TYR A 617 23.93 -6.85 7.55
C TYR A 617 22.98 -7.92 8.10
N HIS A 618 22.85 -8.04 9.43
CA HIS A 618 21.98 -9.04 10.05
C HIS A 618 20.49 -8.78 9.75
N LEU A 619 20.06 -7.50 9.73
CA LEU A 619 18.70 -7.10 9.36
C LEU A 619 18.40 -7.36 7.88
N ASN A 620 19.39 -7.15 6.99
CA ASN A 620 19.24 -7.49 5.57
C ASN A 620 19.17 -9.02 5.37
N ALA A 621 19.95 -9.81 6.10
CA ALA A 621 19.87 -11.27 6.07
C ALA A 621 18.51 -11.78 6.60
N LEU A 622 17.96 -11.20 7.67
CA LEU A 622 16.60 -11.50 8.13
C LEU A 622 15.55 -11.18 7.08
N MET A 623 15.66 -10.04 6.38
CA MET A 623 14.76 -9.71 5.27
C MET A 623 14.80 -10.78 4.18
N HIS A 624 15.97 -11.27 3.77
CA HIS A 624 16.08 -12.33 2.77
C HIS A 624 15.56 -13.69 3.28
N LEU A 625 15.84 -14.05 4.53
CA LEU A 625 15.35 -15.28 5.15
C LEU A 625 13.82 -15.30 5.17
N VAL A 626 13.20 -14.20 5.63
CA VAL A 626 11.73 -14.05 5.72
C VAL A 626 11.07 -13.91 4.34
N MET A 627 11.77 -13.37 3.33
CA MET A 627 11.27 -13.31 1.95
C MET A 627 11.44 -14.61 1.17
N THR A 628 12.15 -15.61 1.71
CA THR A 628 12.34 -16.94 1.11
C THR A 628 11.31 -17.92 1.69
N PRO A 629 10.29 -18.38 0.93
CA PRO A 629 9.14 -19.09 1.50
C PRO A 629 9.48 -20.37 2.27
N GLU A 630 10.48 -21.14 1.82
CA GLU A 630 10.90 -22.39 2.45
C GLU A 630 11.61 -22.14 3.78
N MET A 631 12.38 -21.04 3.87
CA MET A 631 13.02 -20.60 5.11
C MET A 631 11.99 -20.03 6.09
N ALA A 632 11.08 -19.19 5.62
CA ALA A 632 10.07 -18.53 6.45
C ALA A 632 9.02 -19.50 7.02
N SER A 633 8.63 -20.53 6.24
CA SER A 633 7.73 -21.58 6.70
C SER A 633 8.40 -22.62 7.63
N ALA A 634 9.74 -22.71 7.62
CA ALA A 634 10.53 -23.52 8.56
C ALA A 634 10.86 -22.81 9.89
N LEU A 635 10.37 -21.58 10.11
CA LEU A 635 10.52 -20.86 11.37
C LEU A 635 9.60 -21.43 12.45
N GLU A 636 10.20 -22.03 13.48
CA GLU A 636 9.50 -22.49 14.67
C GLU A 636 9.11 -21.33 15.59
N LEU A 637 8.15 -21.59 16.51
CA LEU A 637 7.66 -20.62 17.48
C LEU A 637 8.78 -19.80 18.16
N ARG A 638 9.89 -20.43 18.60
CA ARG A 638 10.99 -19.71 19.29
C ARG A 638 11.62 -18.60 18.46
N ALA A 639 11.70 -18.77 17.14
CA ALA A 639 12.25 -17.76 16.24
C ALA A 639 11.21 -16.66 15.94
N LEU A 640 9.93 -17.03 15.82
CA LEU A 640 8.85 -16.07 15.60
C LEU A 640 8.59 -15.20 16.85
N GLU A 641 8.62 -15.77 18.07
CA GLU A 641 8.57 -15.03 19.33
C GLU A 641 9.77 -14.06 19.42
N ALA A 642 11.00 -14.55 19.26
CA ALA A 642 12.20 -13.69 19.29
C ALA A 642 12.20 -12.57 18.23
N LEU A 643 11.70 -12.85 17.02
CA LEU A 643 11.61 -11.87 15.93
C LEU A 643 10.51 -10.83 16.17
N VAL A 644 9.36 -11.25 16.69
CA VAL A 644 8.26 -10.35 17.10
C VAL A 644 8.72 -9.45 18.24
N ASP A 645 9.37 -10.01 19.26
CA ASP A 645 9.83 -9.21 20.41
C ASP A 645 10.93 -8.22 20.01
N GLU A 646 11.87 -8.62 19.16
CA GLU A 646 12.88 -7.71 18.59
C GLU A 646 12.23 -6.59 17.79
N VAL A 647 11.37 -6.90 16.81
CA VAL A 647 10.64 -5.89 16.04
C VAL A 647 9.92 -4.91 16.95
N LEU A 648 9.17 -5.40 17.94
CA LEU A 648 8.36 -4.54 18.83
C LEU A 648 9.22 -3.72 19.79
N GLU A 649 10.33 -4.25 20.29
CA GLU A 649 11.31 -3.46 21.05
C GLU A 649 11.90 -2.35 20.18
N ARG A 650 12.43 -2.67 18.99
CA ARG A 650 13.13 -1.68 18.15
C ARG A 650 12.20 -0.64 17.54
N LEU A 651 10.92 -0.97 17.30
CA LEU A 651 9.91 -0.01 16.85
C LEU A 651 9.42 0.96 17.94
N LEU A 652 9.63 0.63 19.22
CA LEU A 652 9.24 1.47 20.37
C LEU A 652 10.44 2.12 21.09
N ASP A 653 11.67 1.67 20.83
CA ASP A 653 12.88 2.24 21.41
C ASP A 653 13.17 3.64 20.82
N ALA A 654 12.82 4.67 21.60
CA ALA A 654 13.01 6.08 21.26
C ALA A 654 14.47 6.49 20.97
N ARG A 655 15.45 5.63 21.25
CA ARG A 655 16.87 5.84 20.89
C ARG A 655 17.16 5.46 19.44
N VAL A 656 16.47 4.47 18.87
CA VAL A 656 16.70 3.99 17.49
C VAL A 656 16.59 5.12 16.44
N PRO A 657 15.62 6.07 16.51
CA PRO A 657 15.61 7.26 15.65
C PRO A 657 16.89 8.12 15.68
N SER A 658 17.63 8.13 16.78
CA SER A 658 18.86 8.94 16.95
C SER A 658 20.14 8.25 16.48
N LEU A 659 20.07 6.97 16.12
CA LEU A 659 21.19 6.22 15.55
C LEU A 659 21.44 6.61 14.07
N PRO A 660 22.69 6.49 13.57
CA PRO A 660 22.98 6.63 12.14
C PRO A 660 22.12 5.64 11.32
N GLU A 661 21.51 6.11 10.24
CA GLU A 661 20.49 5.38 9.45
C GLU A 661 19.27 4.85 10.24
N GLY A 662 19.06 5.25 11.50
CA GLY A 662 18.02 4.70 12.39
C GLY A 662 16.59 4.76 11.84
N HIS A 663 16.22 5.84 11.16
CA HIS A 663 14.93 5.94 10.45
C HIS A 663 14.79 5.00 9.24
N GLN A 664 15.90 4.48 8.67
CA GLN A 664 15.87 3.44 7.64
C GLN A 664 15.70 2.06 8.28
N VAL A 665 16.41 1.80 9.38
CA VAL A 665 16.26 0.60 10.21
C VAL A 665 14.81 0.43 10.70
N LEU A 666 14.15 1.49 11.17
CA LEU A 666 12.73 1.45 11.55
C LEU A 666 11.79 1.11 10.39
N ARG A 667 12.09 1.52 9.14
CA ARG A 667 11.33 1.11 7.96
C ARG A 667 11.57 -0.36 7.64
N ALA A 668 12.82 -0.83 7.77
CA ALA A 668 13.18 -2.22 7.57
C ALA A 668 12.50 -3.13 8.60
N TYR A 669 12.42 -2.78 9.89
CA TYR A 669 11.64 -3.55 10.88
C TYR A 669 10.13 -3.59 10.57
N ASN A 670 9.53 -2.48 10.13
CA ASN A 670 8.13 -2.48 9.71
C ASN A 670 7.90 -3.40 8.49
N LEU A 671 8.81 -3.37 7.50
CA LEU A 671 8.74 -4.23 6.31
C LEU A 671 8.98 -5.70 6.67
N LEU A 672 9.95 -5.97 7.55
CA LEU A 672 10.26 -7.31 8.07
C LEU A 672 9.02 -7.90 8.74
N MET A 673 8.38 -7.17 9.65
CA MET A 673 7.15 -7.61 10.31
C MET A 673 6.04 -7.91 9.30
N LEU A 674 5.79 -7.00 8.35
CA LEU A 674 4.77 -7.21 7.31
C LEU A 674 5.05 -8.44 6.44
N LYS A 675 6.32 -8.79 6.23
CA LYS A 675 6.76 -9.96 5.48
C LYS A 675 6.76 -11.26 6.30
N THR A 676 7.09 -11.20 7.60
CA THR A 676 6.92 -12.34 8.52
C THR A 676 5.45 -12.75 8.58
N LEU A 677 4.54 -11.78 8.72
CA LEU A 677 3.09 -12.00 8.68
C LEU A 677 2.59 -12.56 7.33
N GLU A 678 3.31 -12.32 6.23
CA GLU A 678 2.94 -12.78 4.89
C GLU A 678 3.42 -14.20 4.60
N HIS A 679 4.63 -14.55 5.06
CA HIS A 679 5.37 -15.75 4.63
C HIS A 679 5.61 -16.81 5.73
N ALA A 680 5.49 -16.47 7.02
CA ALA A 680 5.71 -17.44 8.11
C ALA A 680 4.58 -18.48 8.23
N ALA A 681 4.89 -19.61 8.86
CA ALA A 681 3.93 -20.67 9.18
C ALA A 681 2.76 -20.12 10.01
N ARG A 682 1.54 -20.10 9.43
CA ARG A 682 0.42 -19.29 9.97
C ARG A 682 0.03 -19.65 11.41
N VAL A 683 0.04 -20.93 11.78
CA VAL A 683 -0.31 -21.36 13.14
C VAL A 683 0.69 -20.83 14.17
N GLU A 684 1.98 -21.05 13.94
CA GLU A 684 3.04 -20.61 14.86
C GLU A 684 3.16 -19.06 14.89
N MET A 685 2.87 -18.37 13.77
CA MET A 685 2.78 -16.91 13.73
C MET A 685 1.62 -16.38 14.57
N TYR A 686 0.44 -17.03 14.54
CA TYR A 686 -0.66 -16.67 15.45
C TYR A 686 -0.32 -17.00 16.90
N ARG A 687 0.34 -18.12 17.18
CA ARG A 687 0.78 -18.47 18.55
C ARG A 687 1.76 -17.45 19.11
N ALA A 688 2.78 -17.06 18.34
CA ALA A 688 3.73 -16.01 18.72
C ALA A 688 3.02 -14.69 19.05
N LEU A 689 2.07 -14.24 18.22
CA LEU A 689 1.32 -13.01 18.48
C LEU A 689 0.40 -13.11 19.71
N VAL A 690 -0.28 -14.24 19.92
CA VAL A 690 -1.16 -14.46 21.08
C VAL A 690 -0.34 -14.57 22.38
N ARG A 691 0.81 -15.24 22.36
CA ARG A 691 1.73 -15.36 23.52
C ARG A 691 2.39 -14.02 23.84
N ALA A 692 2.87 -13.27 22.83
CA ALA A 692 3.41 -11.92 23.01
C ALA A 692 2.36 -10.91 23.51
N LEU A 693 1.08 -11.07 23.11
CA LEU A 693 -0.02 -10.26 23.63
C LEU A 693 -0.36 -10.62 25.07
N ARG A 694 -0.30 -11.90 25.44
CA ARG A 694 -0.49 -12.41 26.80
C ARG A 694 0.61 -11.94 27.77
N THR A 695 1.87 -11.90 27.34
CA THR A 695 2.97 -11.33 28.16
C THR A 695 2.80 -9.81 28.30
N THR A 696 2.68 -9.11 27.17
CA THR A 696 2.49 -7.64 27.14
C THR A 696 1.34 -7.18 28.07
N LEU A 697 0.20 -7.88 28.10
CA LEU A 697 -0.93 -7.52 28.97
C LEU A 697 -0.71 -7.81 30.46
N ARG A 698 0.14 -8.77 30.83
CA ARG A 698 0.49 -8.98 32.26
C ARG A 698 1.28 -7.78 32.77
N ASP A 699 2.22 -7.29 31.97
CA ASP A 699 3.06 -6.12 32.26
C ASP A 699 2.33 -4.78 32.07
N HIS A 700 1.01 -4.71 32.34
CA HIS A 700 0.17 -3.52 32.17
C HIS A 700 0.56 -2.29 32.99
N HIS A 701 1.43 -2.44 33.99
CA HIS A 701 2.01 -1.31 34.71
C HIS A 701 3.12 -0.59 33.94
N GLN A 702 3.67 -1.20 32.87
CA GLN A 702 4.72 -0.59 32.04
C GLN A 702 4.12 0.43 31.05
N PRO A 703 4.72 1.63 30.89
CA PRO A 703 4.16 2.69 30.05
C PRO A 703 4.10 2.32 28.56
N SER A 704 4.99 1.44 28.09
CA SER A 704 5.05 0.95 26.71
C SER A 704 3.98 -0.11 26.38
N THR A 705 3.27 -0.66 27.37
CA THR A 705 2.32 -1.76 27.16
C THR A 705 1.14 -1.38 26.27
N ALA A 706 0.62 -0.15 26.39
CA ALA A 706 -0.44 0.35 25.52
C ALA A 706 0.00 0.40 24.03
N GLU A 707 1.25 0.79 23.77
CA GLU A 707 1.80 0.88 22.41
C GLU A 707 2.13 -0.51 21.84
N ARG A 708 2.78 -1.37 22.64
CA ARG A 708 3.14 -2.74 22.26
C ARG A 708 1.91 -3.60 21.98
N SER A 709 0.89 -3.54 22.82
CA SER A 709 -0.39 -4.23 22.60
C SER A 709 -1.14 -3.69 21.37
N ALA A 710 -1.15 -2.37 21.14
CA ALA A 710 -1.74 -1.78 19.93
C ALA A 710 -1.01 -2.17 18.64
N LEU A 711 0.31 -2.40 18.67
CA LEU A 711 1.06 -2.96 17.53
C LEU A 711 0.73 -4.45 17.31
N LEU A 712 0.67 -5.25 18.37
CA LEU A 712 0.29 -6.67 18.30
C LEU A 712 -1.14 -6.86 17.75
N VAL A 713 -2.10 -6.05 18.18
CA VAL A 713 -3.48 -6.03 17.65
C VAL A 713 -3.50 -5.70 16.16
N LYS A 714 -2.71 -4.71 15.70
CA LYS A 714 -2.57 -4.41 14.26
C LYS A 714 -1.97 -5.60 13.50
N CYS A 715 -1.00 -6.31 14.07
CA CYS A 715 -0.41 -7.50 13.47
C CYS A 715 -1.41 -8.66 13.36
N LEU A 716 -2.22 -8.92 14.39
CA LEU A 716 -3.29 -9.92 14.36
C LEU A 716 -4.35 -9.59 13.29
N HIS A 717 -4.85 -8.36 13.25
CA HIS A 717 -5.79 -7.92 12.20
C HIS A 717 -5.17 -8.03 10.80
N LYS A 718 -3.87 -7.70 10.65
CA LYS A 718 -3.17 -7.81 9.37
C LYS A 718 -3.01 -9.28 8.95
N LEU A 719 -2.71 -10.19 9.87
CA LEU A 719 -2.58 -11.62 9.61
C LEU A 719 -3.91 -12.26 9.18
N VAL A 720 -5.03 -11.84 9.80
CA VAL A 720 -6.39 -12.20 9.35
C VAL A 720 -6.66 -11.66 7.95
N SER A 721 -6.26 -10.41 7.66
CA SER A 721 -6.42 -9.82 6.30
C SER A 721 -5.64 -10.54 5.19
N TYR A 722 -4.61 -11.33 5.54
CA TYR A 722 -3.85 -12.14 4.61
C TYR A 722 -4.46 -13.55 4.37
N GLY A 723 -5.62 -13.87 4.96
CA GLY A 723 -6.36 -15.11 4.72
C GLY A 723 -5.53 -16.39 4.94
N GLY A 724 -5.78 -17.44 4.14
CA GLY A 724 -4.94 -18.65 4.07
C GLY A 724 -5.04 -19.63 5.23
N TRP A 725 -5.81 -19.31 6.28
CA TRP A 725 -6.02 -20.17 7.45
C TRP A 725 -6.65 -21.53 7.12
N GLU A 726 -7.47 -21.61 6.07
CA GLU A 726 -8.06 -22.85 5.55
C GLU A 726 -7.04 -23.95 5.24
N ARG A 727 -5.78 -23.57 4.96
CA ARG A 727 -4.66 -24.48 4.66
C ARG A 727 -3.85 -24.87 5.90
N ALA A 728 -4.25 -24.44 7.09
CA ALA A 728 -3.60 -24.82 8.34
C ALA A 728 -3.87 -26.30 8.67
N THR A 729 -2.90 -27.15 8.33
CA THR A 729 -2.83 -28.53 8.80
C THR A 729 -2.56 -28.56 10.30
N ASP A 730 -3.20 -29.47 11.04
CA ASP A 730 -2.85 -29.74 12.44
C ASP A 730 -1.58 -30.60 12.54
N ALA A 731 -0.48 -30.09 12.01
CA ALA A 731 0.81 -30.75 12.06
C ALA A 731 1.27 -30.80 13.52
N ASN A 732 1.23 -32.00 14.09
CA ASN A 732 1.70 -32.32 15.44
C ASN A 732 0.96 -31.58 16.58
N GLY A 733 -0.31 -31.22 16.41
CA GLY A 733 -1.15 -30.64 17.48
C GLY A 733 -0.99 -29.12 17.68
N ALA A 734 -0.34 -28.43 16.74
CA ALA A 734 -0.14 -26.98 16.82
C ALA A 734 -1.45 -26.17 16.85
N LEU A 735 -2.57 -26.69 16.32
CA LEU A 735 -3.87 -26.03 16.43
C LEU A 735 -4.45 -26.13 17.84
N GLU A 736 -4.37 -27.30 18.49
CA GLU A 736 -4.83 -27.47 19.88
C GLU A 736 -4.08 -26.51 20.83
N LEU A 737 -2.76 -26.37 20.63
CA LEU A 737 -1.93 -25.44 21.37
C LEU A 737 -2.31 -23.97 21.11
N LEU A 738 -2.68 -23.57 19.89
CA LEU A 738 -3.15 -22.20 19.63
C LEU A 738 -4.47 -21.89 20.35
N PHE A 739 -5.44 -22.82 20.34
CA PHE A 739 -6.68 -22.62 21.10
C PHE A 739 -6.41 -22.58 22.62
N TYR A 740 -5.42 -23.32 23.12
CA TYR A 740 -4.97 -23.22 24.51
C TYR A 740 -4.29 -21.87 24.81
N ASP A 741 -3.42 -21.37 23.93
CA ASP A 741 -2.81 -20.04 24.03
C ASP A 741 -3.88 -18.93 24.08
N MET A 742 -4.93 -19.03 23.24
CA MET A 742 -6.10 -18.14 23.30
C MET A 742 -6.84 -18.26 24.63
N HIS A 743 -7.10 -19.47 25.11
CA HIS A 743 -7.79 -19.69 26.39
C HIS A 743 -7.04 -19.03 27.54
N LEU A 744 -5.71 -19.22 27.63
CA LEU A 744 -4.89 -18.59 28.67
C LEU A 744 -4.83 -17.06 28.53
N LEU A 745 -4.88 -16.50 27.32
CA LEU A 745 -5.03 -15.06 27.11
C LEU A 745 -6.38 -14.55 27.63
N PHE A 746 -7.50 -15.23 27.32
CA PHE A 746 -8.82 -14.84 27.84
C PHE A 746 -8.92 -14.95 29.36
N THR A 747 -8.43 -16.05 29.95
CA THR A 747 -8.45 -16.26 31.42
C THR A 747 -7.57 -15.25 32.15
N SER A 748 -6.35 -14.98 31.68
CA SER A 748 -5.50 -13.96 32.32
C SER A 748 -5.98 -12.53 32.06
N GLY A 749 -6.60 -12.27 30.90
CA GLY A 749 -7.27 -11.00 30.60
C GLY A 749 -8.53 -10.71 31.44
N ALA A 750 -9.07 -11.71 32.14
CA ALA A 750 -10.23 -11.54 33.02
C ALA A 750 -9.88 -10.89 34.38
N ALA A 751 -8.64 -11.05 34.83
CA ALA A 751 -8.12 -10.46 36.07
C ALA A 751 -7.48 -9.07 35.87
N LEU A 752 -7.63 -8.47 34.68
CA LEU A 752 -6.93 -7.25 34.27
C LEU A 752 -7.93 -6.15 33.84
N PRO A 753 -7.60 -4.85 33.99
CA PRO A 753 -8.54 -3.77 33.70
C PRO A 753 -9.05 -3.79 32.25
N THR A 754 -10.37 -3.73 32.07
CA THR A 754 -11.05 -3.84 30.77
C THR A 754 -10.55 -2.83 29.73
N ALA A 755 -10.16 -1.62 30.15
CA ALA A 755 -9.59 -0.60 29.27
C ALA A 755 -8.26 -1.02 28.60
N VAL A 756 -7.48 -1.89 29.26
CA VAL A 756 -6.22 -2.44 28.74
C VAL A 756 -6.50 -3.68 27.87
N THR A 757 -7.42 -4.55 28.29
CA THR A 757 -7.62 -5.85 27.65
C THR A 757 -8.62 -5.84 26.49
N ALA A 758 -9.61 -4.94 26.46
CA ALA A 758 -10.69 -4.99 25.47
C ALA A 758 -10.22 -5.01 23.99
N PRO A 759 -9.27 -4.18 23.53
CA PRO A 759 -8.82 -4.21 22.13
C PRO A 759 -8.12 -5.53 21.76
N ALA A 760 -7.33 -6.06 22.70
CA ALA A 760 -6.62 -7.33 22.55
C ALA A 760 -7.58 -8.51 22.44
N LEU A 761 -8.56 -8.58 23.35
CA LEU A 761 -9.55 -9.66 23.37
C LEU A 761 -10.54 -9.55 22.20
N ALA A 762 -10.88 -8.35 21.73
CA ALA A 762 -11.70 -8.16 20.52
C ALA A 762 -11.00 -8.66 19.24
N ALA A 763 -9.70 -8.39 19.08
CA ALA A 763 -8.91 -8.91 17.96
C ALA A 763 -8.86 -10.45 17.95
N VAL A 764 -8.70 -11.07 19.13
CA VAL A 764 -8.63 -12.53 19.25
C VAL A 764 -10.01 -13.21 19.12
N ARG A 765 -11.11 -12.57 19.56
CA ARG A 765 -12.49 -13.00 19.21
C ARG A 765 -12.72 -12.96 17.69
N SER A 766 -12.26 -11.91 17.01
CA SER A 766 -12.40 -11.74 15.57
C SER A 766 -11.67 -12.84 14.79
N ALA A 767 -10.45 -13.18 15.24
CA ALA A 767 -9.69 -14.31 14.70
C ALA A 767 -10.41 -15.66 14.95
N LEU A 768 -10.86 -15.92 16.18
CA LEU A 768 -11.60 -17.14 16.54
C LEU A 768 -12.85 -17.37 15.69
N LEU A 769 -13.63 -16.30 15.45
CA LEU A 769 -14.85 -16.36 14.65
C LEU A 769 -14.55 -16.67 13.17
N HIS A 770 -13.52 -16.05 12.61
CA HIS A 770 -13.03 -16.37 11.27
C HIS A 770 -12.56 -17.83 11.16
N TRP A 771 -11.85 -18.35 12.16
CA TRP A 771 -11.38 -19.74 12.18
C TRP A 771 -12.52 -20.75 12.40
N THR A 772 -13.50 -20.43 13.23
CA THR A 772 -14.64 -21.32 13.48
C THR A 772 -15.52 -21.45 12.24
N ARG A 773 -15.71 -20.36 11.49
CA ARG A 773 -16.41 -20.36 10.19
C ARG A 773 -15.67 -21.13 9.09
N THR A 774 -14.34 -21.11 9.07
CA THR A 774 -13.51 -21.74 8.02
C THR A 774 -13.13 -23.20 8.30
N LEU A 775 -12.92 -23.58 9.57
CA LEU A 775 -12.65 -24.97 9.98
C LEU A 775 -13.92 -25.80 10.16
N GLY A 776 -15.06 -25.15 10.42
CA GLY A 776 -16.32 -25.78 10.82
C GLY A 776 -16.36 -26.09 12.32
N HIS A 777 -17.52 -25.83 12.95
CA HIS A 777 -17.72 -25.96 14.41
C HIS A 777 -17.24 -27.31 14.96
N ALA A 778 -17.66 -28.44 14.36
CA ALA A 778 -17.30 -29.77 14.86
C ALA A 778 -15.77 -30.00 14.90
N LYS A 779 -15.03 -29.48 13.90
CA LYS A 779 -13.56 -29.57 13.86
C LYS A 779 -12.91 -28.64 14.89
N THR A 780 -13.40 -27.41 15.03
CA THR A 780 -12.92 -26.47 16.06
C THR A 780 -13.17 -27.01 17.46
N ARG A 781 -14.39 -27.49 17.76
CA ARG A 781 -14.76 -28.10 19.04
C ARG A 781 -13.91 -29.34 19.35
N ALA A 782 -13.59 -30.16 18.33
CA ALA A 782 -12.68 -31.29 18.46
C ALA A 782 -11.20 -30.92 18.72
N LEU A 783 -10.81 -29.66 18.52
CA LEU A 783 -9.46 -29.12 18.82
C LEU A 783 -9.39 -28.42 20.19
N LEU A 784 -10.51 -28.23 20.88
CA LEU A 784 -10.55 -27.63 22.23
C LEU A 784 -10.15 -28.61 23.36
N ARG A 785 -9.47 -29.73 23.04
CA ARG A 785 -9.16 -30.82 24.00
C ARG A 785 -8.29 -30.39 25.20
N LEU A 786 -7.46 -29.36 25.00
CA LEU A 786 -6.59 -28.79 26.05
C LEU A 786 -7.31 -27.74 26.90
N VAL A 787 -8.51 -27.31 26.50
CA VAL A 787 -9.26 -26.22 27.12
C VAL A 787 -10.26 -26.82 28.13
N PRO A 788 -10.32 -26.37 29.41
CA PRO A 788 -11.04 -27.11 30.47
C PRO A 788 -12.58 -27.12 30.31
N VAL A 789 -13.12 -28.08 29.56
CA VAL A 789 -14.53 -28.11 29.11
C VAL A 789 -15.54 -28.15 30.25
N GLU A 790 -15.21 -28.83 31.36
CA GLU A 790 -16.08 -29.05 32.53
C GLU A 790 -16.61 -27.73 33.13
N ALA A 791 -15.80 -26.66 33.14
CA ALA A 791 -16.18 -25.35 33.66
C ALA A 791 -17.06 -24.50 32.72
N HIS A 792 -17.28 -24.93 31.47
CA HIS A 792 -17.81 -24.10 30.37
C HIS A 792 -17.00 -22.80 30.15
N PRO A 793 -15.71 -22.93 29.75
CA PRO A 793 -14.77 -21.83 29.67
C PRO A 793 -15.11 -20.88 28.52
N TYR A 794 -14.65 -19.64 28.60
CA TYR A 794 -15.06 -18.57 27.68
C TYR A 794 -14.85 -18.93 26.19
N LEU A 795 -13.75 -19.59 25.86
CA LEU A 795 -13.45 -20.00 24.48
C LEU A 795 -14.45 -21.02 23.93
N VAL A 796 -14.92 -21.96 24.76
CA VAL A 796 -16.00 -22.89 24.38
C VAL A 796 -17.31 -22.13 24.20
N ARG A 797 -17.66 -21.22 25.12
CA ARG A 797 -18.88 -20.39 25.00
C ARG A 797 -18.90 -19.55 23.72
N LEU A 798 -17.76 -18.99 23.30
CA LEU A 798 -17.61 -18.28 22.02
C LEU A 798 -17.82 -19.20 20.80
N VAL A 799 -17.24 -20.41 20.81
CA VAL A 799 -17.35 -21.37 19.70
C VAL A 799 -18.77 -21.92 19.55
N GLU A 800 -19.47 -22.21 20.66
CA GLU A 800 -20.87 -22.64 20.59
C GLU A 800 -21.81 -21.51 20.14
N ALA A 801 -21.60 -20.27 20.61
CA ALA A 801 -22.40 -19.12 20.17
C ALA A 801 -22.21 -18.82 18.68
N ALA A 802 -20.97 -18.89 18.18
CA ALA A 802 -20.66 -18.73 16.75
C ALA A 802 -21.18 -19.87 15.86
N HIS A 803 -21.64 -20.98 16.45
CA HIS A 803 -22.35 -22.05 15.75
C HIS A 803 -23.88 -21.88 15.83
N ALA A 804 -24.40 -21.48 16.99
CA ALA A 804 -25.83 -21.26 17.21
C ALA A 804 -26.38 -20.07 16.41
N ASP A 805 -25.56 -19.03 16.18
CA ASP A 805 -25.86 -17.95 15.23
C ASP A 805 -24.71 -17.82 14.21
N PRO A 806 -24.86 -18.40 12.99
CA PRO A 806 -23.87 -18.25 11.92
C PRO A 806 -23.72 -16.81 11.41
N THR A 807 -24.66 -15.90 11.70
CA THR A 807 -24.65 -14.50 11.26
C THR A 807 -23.91 -13.58 12.23
N ALA A 808 -23.83 -13.95 13.52
CA ALA A 808 -23.16 -13.20 14.59
C ALA A 808 -21.77 -12.70 14.17
N ASP A 809 -21.52 -11.40 14.32
CA ASP A 809 -20.21 -10.80 14.08
C ASP A 809 -19.35 -10.79 15.37
N ALA A 810 -18.16 -10.17 15.28
CA ALA A 810 -17.24 -10.10 16.42
C ALA A 810 -17.75 -9.17 17.55
N ASP A 811 -18.73 -8.31 17.28
CA ASP A 811 -19.35 -7.41 18.26
C ASP A 811 -20.54 -8.13 18.94
N ALA A 812 -21.30 -8.94 18.21
CA ALA A 812 -22.27 -9.88 18.79
C ALA A 812 -21.60 -10.82 19.81
N LEU A 813 -20.42 -11.37 19.48
CA LEU A 813 -19.65 -12.21 20.41
C LEU A 813 -19.03 -11.46 21.61
N GLN A 814 -18.88 -10.13 21.56
CA GLN A 814 -18.46 -9.34 22.73
C GLN A 814 -19.54 -9.27 23.82
N CYS A 815 -20.80 -9.59 23.48
CA CYS A 815 -21.91 -9.60 24.43
C CYS A 815 -21.84 -10.77 25.43
N ILE A 816 -20.99 -11.78 25.16
CA ILE A 816 -20.78 -12.91 26.08
C ILE A 816 -19.76 -12.47 27.14
N PRO A 817 -20.08 -12.53 28.45
CA PRO A 817 -19.21 -12.05 29.52
C PRO A 817 -18.02 -13.00 29.71
N LEU A 818 -16.85 -12.41 29.96
CA LEU A 818 -15.56 -13.09 30.05
C LEU A 818 -15.51 -14.04 31.26
N VAL A 819 -15.85 -13.50 32.43
CA VAL A 819 -16.17 -14.27 33.64
C VAL A 819 -17.62 -14.76 33.55
N ARG A 820 -17.96 -15.86 34.24
CA ARG A 820 -19.32 -16.39 34.37
C ARG A 820 -19.88 -15.94 35.72
N ASN A 821 -21.05 -15.30 35.75
CA ASN A 821 -21.67 -14.93 37.02
C ASN A 821 -22.32 -16.19 37.64
N PRO A 822 -22.09 -16.56 38.92
CA PRO A 822 -22.72 -17.74 39.53
C PRO A 822 -24.25 -17.75 39.42
N ASP A 823 -24.89 -16.58 39.53
CA ASP A 823 -26.35 -16.43 39.46
C ASP A 823 -26.94 -16.57 38.04
N GLU A 824 -26.12 -16.51 36.98
CA GLU A 824 -26.58 -16.74 35.59
C GLU A 824 -26.99 -18.20 35.33
N SER A 825 -26.78 -19.11 36.29
CA SER A 825 -27.11 -20.53 36.19
C SER A 825 -28.60 -20.85 35.93
N GLN A 826 -29.52 -19.88 36.10
CA GLN A 826 -30.97 -20.09 35.92
C GLN A 826 -31.65 -19.23 34.85
N ARG A 827 -30.96 -18.33 34.14
CA ARG A 827 -31.64 -17.37 33.23
C ARG A 827 -31.05 -17.30 31.82
N VAL A 828 -31.76 -17.97 30.91
CA VAL A 828 -31.73 -17.82 29.44
C VAL A 828 -30.49 -18.42 28.73
N PRO A 829 -30.66 -19.25 27.67
CA PRO A 829 -29.53 -19.74 26.87
C PRO A 829 -28.72 -18.63 26.17
N TRP A 830 -27.42 -18.80 26.04
CA TRP A 830 -26.52 -17.82 25.42
C TRP A 830 -26.87 -17.50 23.95
N SER A 831 -27.46 -18.44 23.21
CA SER A 831 -28.03 -18.21 21.87
C SER A 831 -29.13 -17.15 21.87
N HIS A 832 -29.98 -17.14 22.90
CA HIS A 832 -31.04 -16.14 23.08
C HIS A 832 -30.47 -14.74 23.40
N LEU A 833 -29.35 -14.64 24.13
CA LEU A 833 -28.70 -13.36 24.46
C LEU A 833 -28.01 -12.74 23.24
N VAL A 834 -27.42 -13.57 22.36
CA VAL A 834 -26.93 -13.12 21.04
C VAL A 834 -28.11 -12.66 20.18
N ALA A 835 -29.15 -13.50 20.05
CA ALA A 835 -30.35 -13.18 19.28
C ALA A 835 -31.03 -11.88 19.74
N GLN A 836 -31.21 -11.67 21.06
CA GLN A 836 -31.88 -10.47 21.61
C GLN A 836 -31.21 -9.14 21.21
N ARG A 837 -29.88 -9.11 21.03
CA ARG A 837 -29.19 -7.92 20.53
C ARG A 837 -29.18 -7.82 19.01
N VAL A 838 -29.20 -8.94 18.28
CA VAL A 838 -29.40 -8.94 16.82
C VAL A 838 -30.80 -8.40 16.47
N THR A 839 -31.84 -8.80 17.22
CA THR A 839 -33.22 -8.29 17.08
C THR A 839 -33.42 -6.84 17.53
N GLN A 840 -32.38 -6.13 18.00
CA GLN A 840 -32.43 -4.68 18.20
C GLN A 840 -32.04 -3.89 16.93
N ARG A 841 -31.79 -4.57 15.80
CA ARG A 841 -31.95 -3.99 14.45
C ARG A 841 -33.36 -4.29 13.95
N PRO A 842 -34.04 -3.35 13.27
CA PRO A 842 -35.48 -3.47 13.00
C PRO A 842 -35.80 -4.39 11.81
N THR A 843 -36.35 -5.57 12.12
CA THR A 843 -37.12 -6.43 11.20
C THR A 843 -38.22 -7.18 11.99
N PRO A 844 -39.43 -7.38 11.45
CA PRO A 844 -40.59 -7.87 12.22
C PRO A 844 -40.71 -9.40 12.38
N ASP A 845 -41.18 -9.79 13.56
CA ASP A 845 -42.07 -10.92 13.92
C ASP A 845 -41.85 -12.37 13.39
N ALA A 846 -41.44 -13.28 14.29
CA ALA A 846 -41.98 -14.64 14.45
C ALA A 846 -41.56 -15.28 15.81
N PRO A 847 -42.35 -16.20 16.43
CA PRO A 847 -42.12 -16.71 17.79
C PRO A 847 -41.38 -18.09 17.88
N PRO A 848 -40.90 -18.50 19.07
CA PRO A 848 -40.05 -19.69 19.26
C PRO A 848 -40.78 -20.95 19.80
N SER A 849 -40.10 -22.11 19.71
CA SER A 849 -40.43 -23.37 20.43
C SER A 849 -39.19 -24.02 21.06
N SER A 850 -39.38 -25.00 21.95
CA SER A 850 -38.42 -25.28 23.05
C SER A 850 -37.92 -26.73 23.15
N SER A 851 -37.16 -26.98 24.22
CA SER A 851 -36.74 -28.26 24.84
C SER A 851 -35.29 -28.72 24.59
N ALA A 852 -34.77 -29.48 25.56
CA ALA A 852 -33.40 -29.95 25.65
C ALA A 852 -33.35 -31.31 26.34
N SER A 853 -32.34 -32.13 26.05
CA SER A 853 -32.09 -33.39 26.76
C SER A 853 -30.58 -33.70 26.82
N THR A 854 -30.07 -33.91 28.02
CA THR A 854 -28.71 -34.37 28.30
C THR A 854 -28.67 -35.89 28.44
N THR A 855 -27.61 -36.54 27.94
CA THR A 855 -27.15 -37.83 28.49
C THR A 855 -25.64 -38.00 28.36
N THR A 856 -25.08 -38.73 29.32
CA THR A 856 -23.64 -38.92 29.60
C THR A 856 -22.89 -39.72 28.52
N ASP A 857 -21.62 -39.39 28.32
CA ASP A 857 -20.71 -40.05 27.38
C ASP A 857 -19.82 -41.08 28.10
N SER A 858 -19.91 -42.35 27.71
CA SER A 858 -19.04 -43.45 28.18
C SER A 858 -18.00 -43.91 27.14
N SER A 859 -17.90 -43.20 26.00
CA SER A 859 -17.15 -43.60 24.80
C SER A 859 -15.80 -42.90 24.62
N VAL A 860 -15.58 -41.74 25.26
CA VAL A 860 -14.34 -40.93 25.18
C VAL A 860 -13.08 -41.73 25.53
N SER A 861 -13.23 -42.74 26.39
CA SER A 861 -12.20 -43.70 26.80
C SER A 861 -11.41 -44.27 25.61
N SER A 862 -12.09 -44.81 24.60
CA SER A 862 -11.46 -45.45 23.43
C SER A 862 -10.69 -44.49 22.52
N LEU A 863 -10.90 -43.18 22.65
CA LEU A 863 -10.27 -42.16 21.80
C LEU A 863 -8.90 -41.72 22.36
N ARG A 864 -8.70 -41.78 23.69
CA ARG A 864 -7.37 -41.63 24.31
C ARG A 864 -6.43 -42.76 23.89
N GLU A 865 -6.90 -44.00 23.87
CA GLU A 865 -6.11 -45.17 23.45
C GLU A 865 -5.70 -45.11 21.97
N ARG A 866 -6.60 -44.65 21.09
CA ARG A 866 -6.28 -44.43 19.67
C ARG A 866 -5.16 -43.41 19.47
N LEU A 867 -5.14 -42.31 20.23
CA LEU A 867 -4.05 -41.32 20.19
C LEU A 867 -2.73 -41.88 20.75
N ALA A 868 -2.77 -42.75 21.76
CA ALA A 868 -1.58 -43.45 22.24
C ALA A 868 -1.00 -44.39 21.15
N ARG A 869 -1.86 -45.12 20.42
CA ARG A 869 -1.43 -46.03 19.34
C ARG A 869 -0.80 -45.30 18.14
N ILE A 870 -1.29 -44.10 17.80
CA ILE A 870 -0.70 -43.28 16.73
C ILE A 870 0.68 -42.72 17.13
N ARG A 871 0.88 -42.38 18.42
CA ARG A 871 2.22 -42.04 18.94
C ARG A 871 3.17 -43.22 18.88
N SER A 872 2.70 -44.41 19.26
CA SER A 872 3.48 -45.66 19.22
C SER A 872 3.93 -46.07 17.81
N LEU A 873 3.12 -45.86 16.77
CA LEU A 873 3.51 -46.21 15.40
C LEU A 873 4.58 -45.26 14.84
N ARG A 874 4.61 -43.99 15.25
CA ARG A 874 5.72 -43.05 14.98
C ARG A 874 6.99 -43.29 15.82
N GLN A 875 7.05 -44.40 16.56
CA GLN A 875 8.26 -44.89 17.22
C GLN A 875 8.80 -46.16 16.54
N GLN A 876 8.29 -46.48 15.33
CA GLN A 876 8.69 -47.63 14.51
C GLN A 876 9.08 -47.24 13.07
N GLU A 877 9.05 -45.95 12.76
CA GLU A 877 9.68 -45.30 11.60
C GLU A 877 10.89 -44.48 12.10
#